data_AF-A0A7Y3PE30-F1
#
_entry.id   AF-A0A7Y3PE30-F1
#
_cell.length_a   1.000
_cell.length_b   1.000
_cell.length_c   1.000
_cell.angle_alpha   90.00
_cell.angle_beta   90.00
_cell.angle_gamma   90.00
#
_symmetry.space_group_name_H-M   'P 1'
#
loop_
_entity.id
_entity.type
_entity.pdbx_description
1 polymer ?
#
loop_
_entity_poly.entity_id
_entity_poly.type
_entity_poly.pdbx_seq_one_letter_code
_entity_poly.pdbx_strand_id
1 'polypeptide(L)'
;MSVLTTERISAVEGDPEIAEVHNHFDWWWLVPVLISVFVFIQLDPKLLFANTTTAGGDTGAHFMVPYFVEHNLLPHLRITGWSPQWYDGYPILTFYFPLPSLLVALLNTVLSYGVAFKLVTVSGSLMLPFAVFALAKAGRLSSPLSAVLSIFSLEYLLNTSYTIDGGNIASTLAGEFSFSLSLSIGLFFVAVVMRGLSSRRRSVLAGVLYGLCALAHILPAIFVAAFALIYVLVRRDGREFLRLAIVGVIGIGVIAFWIVPFAAFLQYSSSMGWEKVTQYSLNLLPTTLMPWILLALVGVVWSIAKKSWFGITLSLGAVLSALAFIIMPNSAIYNARALPFWTLCIYLLAGIGAYGLVKSVVWAAQLALIGQKYSSGALLEDGLRGGVLDASSAGSYLAPPTQVGQSYSYDDIDDSYSHDVPSTVSGPPGIGTITGRSELIFRVLFTLLVAIIAVVGIAFPYFGTPQWAPVAKVSRSFLPDWVQWNYSGYEGKAAWPEYSAIMAAMKNVGTNYGCGRAMWEYNAEENAFGTPMALMLLPYWTNNCIDSMEGLFFESSATTPYHFLNQSELSAAPSDAMSGLPYAGLNVPLGVEHLQMLGVRYFMAYTPAVVSAANSDPNLKLIRQVGPAGPAASSIANTRVWNIYLVKNSAQVAPLKYLPAVLSPNSNSRVAWLNSSVAWYQNPAEWQVLRAASGPANWPRVSPKSVKAPEIPLPSNTVSAIKTTASTITFDVSRVGVPVYVKTSYFPDWKVQGASGPYRVSPNLMVVVPTTTHVRMYYGVSAVEKVSDLITIGTLVIVVGFLILPLRPRRHRTPAVGMEQ
;
A
#
# COMPACT_ATOMS: atom_id res chain seq x y z
N MET A 1 15.97 50.37 -20.98
CA MET A 1 15.23 51.31 -21.85
C MET A 1 15.56 50.97 -23.29
N SER A 2 14.55 51.05 -24.17
CA SER A 2 14.38 50.42 -25.49
C SER A 2 15.32 50.87 -26.61
N VAL A 3 15.31 50.10 -27.72
CA VAL A 3 15.08 50.47 -29.16
C VAL A 3 15.67 49.31 -30.01
N LEU A 4 14.85 48.40 -30.54
CA LEU A 4 14.23 48.36 -31.89
C LEU A 4 15.22 48.43 -33.07
N THR A 5 15.35 47.34 -33.82
CA THR A 5 15.54 47.37 -35.29
C THR A 5 14.78 46.23 -35.96
N THR A 6 13.88 46.66 -36.85
CA THR A 6 13.07 46.01 -37.88
C THR A 6 13.87 45.23 -38.92
N GLU A 7 13.31 44.10 -39.38
CA GLU A 7 13.48 43.66 -40.77
C GLU A 7 12.15 43.18 -41.36
N ARG A 8 12.00 43.45 -42.66
CA ARG A 8 10.74 43.64 -43.40
C ARG A 8 10.01 42.35 -43.77
N ILE A 9 8.69 42.51 -43.75
CA ILE A 9 7.62 41.69 -44.31
C ILE A 9 7.59 41.89 -45.85
N SER A 10 7.50 40.79 -46.59
CA SER A 10 6.91 40.76 -47.94
C SER A 10 5.51 40.13 -47.83
N ALA A 11 4.49 40.93 -48.08
CA ALA A 11 3.09 40.54 -48.08
C ALA A 11 2.72 39.78 -49.36
N VAL A 12 1.97 38.70 -49.21
CA VAL A 12 1.00 38.23 -50.20
C VAL A 12 -0.33 38.11 -49.45
N GLU A 13 -1.33 38.78 -50.01
CA GLU A 13 -2.66 39.03 -49.48
C GLU A 13 -3.53 37.77 -49.32
N GLY A 14 -4.39 37.79 -48.31
CA GLY A 14 -5.77 37.31 -48.44
C GLY A 14 -6.11 35.93 -47.89
N ASP A 15 -6.36 35.84 -46.58
CA ASP A 15 -7.45 34.98 -46.07
C ASP A 15 -7.94 35.52 -44.70
N PRO A 16 -9.16 36.06 -44.58
CA PRO A 16 -9.69 36.55 -43.31
C PRO A 16 -10.38 35.40 -42.56
N GLU A 17 -9.63 34.41 -42.12
CA GLU A 17 -10.03 33.55 -41.01
C GLU A 17 -9.04 33.77 -39.88
N ILE A 18 -9.18 34.92 -39.23
CA ILE A 18 -8.52 35.17 -37.95
C ILE A 18 -9.00 34.10 -36.99
N ALA A 19 -8.07 33.21 -36.66
CA ALA A 19 -8.12 32.30 -35.56
C ALA A 19 -8.58 33.04 -34.28
N GLU A 20 -9.84 32.86 -33.91
CA GLU A 20 -10.26 32.92 -32.52
C GLU A 20 -9.64 31.73 -31.81
N VAL A 21 -8.34 31.84 -31.49
CA VAL A 21 -7.74 31.06 -30.41
C VAL A 21 -8.36 31.57 -29.12
N HIS A 22 -9.59 31.15 -28.83
CA HIS A 22 -10.06 31.11 -27.47
C HIS A 22 -9.12 30.17 -26.71
N ASN A 23 -8.12 30.74 -26.07
CA ASN A 23 -7.40 30.16 -24.93
C ASN A 23 -8.43 29.92 -23.82
N HIS A 24 -9.28 28.90 -23.99
CA HIS A 24 -10.09 28.38 -22.91
C HIS A 24 -9.13 27.70 -21.93
N PHE A 25 -8.75 28.46 -20.90
CA PHE A 25 -8.06 27.92 -19.74
C PHE A 25 -8.86 26.70 -19.25
N ASP A 26 -8.28 25.50 -19.33
CA ASP A 26 -8.95 24.23 -18.97
C ASP A 26 -9.08 24.14 -17.44
N TRP A 27 -10.02 24.87 -16.83
CA TRP A 27 -10.20 24.96 -15.36
C TRP A 27 -10.50 23.61 -14.68
N TRP A 28 -10.74 22.54 -15.44
CA TRP A 28 -11.06 21.22 -14.90
C TRP A 28 -9.93 20.61 -14.04
N TRP A 29 -8.67 21.06 -14.21
CA TRP A 29 -7.56 20.63 -13.35
C TRP A 29 -7.67 21.16 -11.91
N LEU A 30 -8.49 22.20 -11.65
CA LEU A 30 -8.74 22.68 -10.29
C LEU A 30 -9.55 21.68 -9.45
N VAL A 31 -10.33 20.80 -10.07
CA VAL A 31 -11.19 19.85 -9.35
C VAL A 31 -10.38 18.90 -8.45
N PRO A 32 -9.36 18.16 -8.94
CA PRO A 32 -8.53 17.35 -8.04
C PRO A 32 -7.79 18.17 -6.97
N VAL A 33 -7.46 19.45 -7.24
CA VAL A 33 -6.89 20.36 -6.23
C VAL A 33 -7.90 20.63 -5.12
N LEU A 34 -9.13 21.02 -5.45
CA LEU A 34 -10.18 21.31 -4.48
C LEU A 34 -10.53 20.08 -3.62
N ILE A 35 -10.58 18.90 -4.23
CA ILE A 35 -10.81 17.64 -3.51
C ILE A 35 -9.67 17.35 -2.53
N SER A 36 -8.42 17.52 -2.98
CA SER A 36 -7.26 17.25 -2.13
C SER A 36 -7.15 18.27 -0.99
N VAL A 37 -7.49 19.53 -1.23
CA VAL A 37 -7.62 20.56 -0.18
C VAL A 37 -8.73 20.19 0.80
N PHE A 38 -9.88 19.73 0.30
CA PHE A 38 -10.96 19.25 1.16
C PHE A 38 -10.50 18.09 2.05
N VAL A 39 -9.90 17.05 1.47
CA VAL A 39 -9.36 15.89 2.21
C VAL A 39 -8.32 16.35 3.24
N PHE A 40 -7.41 17.25 2.85
CA PHE A 40 -6.40 17.80 3.75
C PHE A 40 -7.02 18.52 4.96
N ILE A 41 -8.08 19.31 4.74
CA ILE A 41 -8.84 19.95 5.83
C ILE A 41 -9.48 18.90 6.74
N GLN A 42 -10.05 17.82 6.17
CA GLN A 42 -10.67 16.75 6.95
C GLN A 42 -9.68 15.94 7.80
N LEU A 43 -8.42 15.93 7.41
CA LEU A 43 -7.34 15.25 8.15
C LEU A 43 -6.74 16.11 9.28
N ASP A 44 -7.39 17.23 9.61
CA ASP A 44 -6.97 18.22 10.62
C ASP A 44 -5.53 18.72 10.42
N PRO A 45 -5.32 19.78 9.62
CA PRO A 45 -3.99 20.35 9.39
C PRO A 45 -3.27 20.76 10.67
N LYS A 46 -3.98 21.17 11.73
CA LYS A 46 -3.34 21.55 13.00
C LYS A 46 -2.70 20.33 13.64
N LEU A 47 -3.41 19.20 13.63
CA LEU A 47 -2.85 17.95 14.14
C LEU A 47 -1.80 17.36 13.21
N LEU A 48 -1.93 17.46 11.88
CA LEU A 48 -0.89 17.00 10.95
C LEU A 48 0.46 17.70 11.19
N PHE A 49 0.45 19.00 11.49
CA PHE A 49 1.64 19.80 11.77
C PHE A 49 2.03 19.86 13.25
N ALA A 50 1.24 19.27 14.16
CA ALA A 50 1.67 19.11 15.55
C ALA A 50 2.84 18.11 15.64
N ASN A 51 3.82 18.33 16.50
CA ASN A 51 4.91 17.36 16.70
C ASN A 51 4.54 16.33 17.77
N THR A 52 3.59 15.45 17.43
CA THR A 52 3.06 14.38 18.29
C THR A 52 3.42 13.01 17.73
N THR A 53 3.55 12.03 18.61
CA THR A 53 3.83 10.63 18.26
C THR A 53 2.53 9.95 17.89
N THR A 54 2.35 9.56 16.62
CA THR A 54 1.07 9.01 16.15
C THR A 54 0.62 7.79 16.96
N ALA A 55 -0.68 7.70 17.23
CA ALA A 55 -1.33 6.54 17.84
C ALA A 55 -2.36 5.91 16.86
N GLY A 56 -3.18 4.98 17.35
CA GLY A 56 -4.29 4.38 16.62
C GLY A 56 -3.89 3.21 15.73
N GLY A 57 -4.61 2.10 15.87
CA GLY A 57 -4.35 0.86 15.12
C GLY A 57 -2.86 0.50 15.06
N ASP A 58 -2.44 -0.04 13.93
CA ASP A 58 -1.07 -0.39 13.60
C ASP A 58 -0.20 0.86 13.37
N THR A 59 -0.81 1.98 12.96
CA THR A 59 -0.11 3.26 12.70
C THR A 59 0.77 3.70 13.85
N GLY A 60 0.33 3.48 15.10
CA GLY A 60 1.13 3.82 16.28
C GLY A 60 2.46 3.06 16.36
N ALA A 61 2.45 1.77 16.03
CA ALA A 61 3.66 0.95 16.06
C ALA A 61 4.59 1.18 14.86
N HIS A 62 4.04 1.59 13.70
CA HIS A 62 4.83 1.97 12.53
C HIS A 62 5.83 3.11 12.80
N PHE A 63 5.59 3.94 13.82
CA PHE A 63 6.45 5.06 14.18
C PHE A 63 7.91 4.67 14.47
N MET A 64 8.16 3.42 14.90
CA MET A 64 9.53 2.96 15.21
C MET A 64 10.38 2.65 13.96
N VAL A 65 9.74 2.21 12.88
CA VAL A 65 10.45 1.63 11.73
C VAL A 65 11.29 2.68 10.99
N PRO A 66 10.74 3.84 10.57
CA PRO A 66 11.56 4.88 9.93
C PRO A 66 12.63 5.43 10.90
N TYR A 67 12.29 5.58 12.18
CA TYR A 67 13.22 6.04 13.21
C TYR A 67 14.44 5.12 13.30
N PHE A 68 14.22 3.80 13.36
CA PHE A 68 15.33 2.85 13.38
C PHE A 68 16.17 2.90 12.10
N VAL A 69 15.52 2.95 10.94
CA VAL A 69 16.20 3.04 9.63
C VAL A 69 17.11 4.27 9.57
N GLU A 70 16.59 5.43 9.97
CA GLU A 70 17.31 6.70 9.96
C GLU A 70 18.54 6.70 10.88
N HIS A 71 18.42 6.12 12.08
CA HIS A 71 19.47 6.19 13.09
C HIS A 71 20.47 5.03 13.03
N ASN A 72 20.10 3.89 12.42
CA ASN A 72 20.90 2.65 12.48
C ASN A 72 21.26 2.06 11.11
N LEU A 73 20.53 2.37 10.03
CA LEU A 73 20.79 1.77 8.71
C LEU A 73 21.34 2.78 7.70
N LEU A 74 20.67 3.93 7.53
CA LEU A 74 21.10 4.96 6.59
C LEU A 74 22.53 5.49 6.84
N PRO A 75 23.01 5.67 8.09
CA PRO A 75 24.40 6.06 8.35
C PRO A 75 25.44 5.06 7.84
N HIS A 76 25.00 3.82 7.57
CA HIS A 76 25.81 2.75 7.00
C HIS A 76 25.45 2.44 5.53
N LEU A 77 24.74 3.36 4.86
CA LEU A 77 24.29 3.23 3.46
C LEU A 77 23.43 1.98 3.22
N ARG A 78 22.61 1.60 4.20
CA ARG A 78 21.69 0.45 4.10
C ARG A 78 20.23 0.89 4.15
N ILE A 79 19.40 0.21 3.37
CA ILE A 79 17.93 0.35 3.39
C ILE A 79 17.30 -0.78 4.19
N THR A 80 17.77 -2.02 3.99
CA THR A 80 17.39 -3.21 4.76
C THR A 80 18.51 -3.60 5.72
N GLY A 81 18.18 -4.37 6.76
CA GLY A 81 19.19 -4.79 7.73
C GLY A 81 18.62 -5.63 8.86
N TRP A 82 19.27 -5.58 10.01
CA TRP A 82 18.81 -6.23 11.22
C TRP A 82 18.29 -5.20 12.21
N SER A 83 17.15 -5.49 12.84
CA SER A 83 16.67 -4.77 14.02
C SER A 83 16.55 -5.74 15.18
N PRO A 84 17.13 -5.45 16.37
CA PRO A 84 16.93 -6.27 17.57
C PRO A 84 15.58 -6.00 18.27
N GLN A 85 14.82 -5.00 17.82
CA GLN A 85 13.77 -4.35 18.59
C GLN A 85 12.55 -5.20 18.92
N TRP A 86 12.21 -6.15 18.04
CA TRP A 86 11.00 -6.98 18.10
C TRP A 86 11.33 -8.44 17.87
N TYR A 87 10.59 -9.38 18.50
CA TYR A 87 10.65 -10.81 18.20
C TYR A 87 12.05 -11.45 18.28
N ASP A 88 12.84 -11.07 19.29
CA ASP A 88 14.26 -11.46 19.43
C ASP A 88 15.17 -11.02 18.26
N GLY A 89 14.66 -10.07 17.47
CA GLY A 89 15.25 -9.49 16.28
C GLY A 89 14.66 -10.04 14.98
N TYR A 90 14.75 -9.22 13.93
CA TYR A 90 14.20 -9.53 12.62
C TYR A 90 14.92 -8.77 11.49
N PRO A 91 14.89 -9.29 10.25
CA PRO A 91 15.40 -8.63 9.06
C PRO A 91 14.49 -7.46 8.64
N ILE A 92 14.72 -6.29 9.23
CA ILE A 92 13.89 -5.10 9.03
C ILE A 92 13.91 -4.65 7.56
N LEU A 93 12.72 -4.36 7.03
CA LEU A 93 12.44 -3.99 5.63
C LEU A 93 12.83 -5.05 4.57
N THR A 94 13.24 -6.26 4.94
CA THR A 94 13.40 -7.37 3.99
C THR A 94 12.07 -7.95 3.56
N PHE A 95 11.10 -8.07 4.49
CA PHE A 95 9.75 -8.60 4.23
C PHE A 95 8.66 -7.54 4.33
N TYR A 96 9.03 -6.25 4.33
CA TYR A 96 8.11 -5.12 4.38
C TYR A 96 8.56 -3.99 3.44
N PHE A 97 7.67 -3.04 3.16
CA PHE A 97 7.85 -2.04 2.11
C PHE A 97 8.76 -0.87 2.55
N PRO A 98 9.88 -0.60 1.84
CA PRO A 98 10.86 0.38 2.30
C PRO A 98 10.51 1.84 1.95
N LEU A 99 9.76 2.09 0.86
CA LEU A 99 9.57 3.47 0.35
C LEU A 99 8.96 4.43 1.38
N PRO A 100 7.90 4.08 2.14
CA PRO A 100 7.32 5.01 3.11
C PRO A 100 8.33 5.43 4.18
N SER A 101 9.12 4.49 4.69
CA SER A 101 10.16 4.79 5.70
C SER A 101 11.25 5.72 5.16
N LEU A 102 11.66 5.52 3.89
CA LEU A 102 12.64 6.39 3.22
C LEU A 102 12.09 7.80 2.98
N LEU A 103 10.79 7.93 2.65
CA LEU A 103 10.15 9.23 2.50
C LEU A 103 10.05 9.98 3.83
N VAL A 104 9.77 9.28 4.94
CA VAL A 104 9.77 9.88 6.28
C VAL A 104 11.15 10.41 6.62
N ALA A 105 12.20 9.58 6.46
CA ALA A 105 13.58 10.00 6.71
C ALA A 105 13.99 11.20 5.84
N LEU A 106 13.58 11.22 4.56
CA LEU A 106 13.83 12.35 3.66
C LEU A 106 13.14 13.63 4.15
N LEU A 107 11.86 13.57 4.52
CA LEU A 107 11.12 14.74 5.00
C LEU A 107 11.60 15.21 6.39
N ASN A 108 12.09 14.30 7.23
CA ASN A 108 12.66 14.63 8.55
C ASN A 108 13.95 15.48 8.45
N THR A 109 14.57 15.59 7.26
CA THR A 109 15.71 16.51 7.05
C THR A 109 15.32 17.99 7.12
N VAL A 110 14.03 18.31 6.95
CA VAL A 110 13.50 19.68 6.89
C VAL A 110 12.29 19.92 7.81
N LEU A 111 11.61 18.85 8.26
CA LEU A 111 10.47 18.87 9.18
C LEU A 111 10.79 18.06 10.43
N SER A 112 10.00 18.21 11.50
CA SER A 112 10.14 17.33 12.65
C SER A 112 9.63 15.91 12.34
N TYR A 113 10.22 14.90 12.98
CA TYR A 113 9.94 13.49 12.70
C TYR A 113 8.44 13.14 12.75
N GLY A 114 7.73 13.61 13.78
CA GLY A 114 6.28 13.37 13.92
C GLY A 114 5.46 13.99 12.79
N VAL A 115 5.84 15.16 12.30
CA VAL A 115 5.19 15.82 11.16
C VAL A 115 5.53 15.10 9.86
N ALA A 116 6.80 14.77 9.64
CA ALA A 116 7.27 14.02 8.48
C ALA A 116 6.52 12.68 8.35
N PHE A 117 6.39 11.93 9.46
CA PHE A 117 5.65 10.67 9.51
C PHE A 117 4.19 10.86 9.06
N LYS A 118 3.47 11.80 9.68
CA LYS A 118 2.05 12.06 9.37
C LYS A 118 1.83 12.51 7.93
N LEU A 119 2.69 13.36 7.39
CA LEU A 119 2.58 13.81 5.99
C LEU A 119 2.79 12.65 5.01
N VAL A 120 3.72 11.73 5.28
CA VAL A 120 3.85 10.51 4.47
C VAL A 120 2.62 9.63 4.60
N THR A 121 2.09 9.43 5.82
CA THR A 121 0.87 8.65 6.07
C THR A 121 -0.30 9.13 5.20
N VAL A 122 -0.52 10.44 5.08
CA VAL A 122 -1.65 10.98 4.31
C VAL A 122 -1.38 11.19 2.82
N SER A 123 -0.12 11.13 2.38
CA SER A 123 0.29 11.49 1.02
C SER A 123 -0.46 10.69 -0.07
N GLY A 124 -0.67 9.39 0.13
CA GLY A 124 -1.41 8.55 -0.81
C GLY A 124 -2.85 9.02 -1.02
N SER A 125 -3.54 9.37 0.06
CA SER A 125 -4.91 9.88 0.03
C SER A 125 -5.01 11.24 -0.66
N LEU A 126 -4.03 12.13 -0.43
CA LEU A 126 -3.97 13.45 -1.07
C LEU A 126 -3.59 13.36 -2.56
N MET A 127 -2.82 12.35 -2.97
CA MET A 127 -2.42 12.14 -4.35
C MET A 127 -3.50 11.47 -5.21
N LEU A 128 -4.42 10.72 -4.60
CA LEU A 128 -5.38 9.88 -5.34
C LEU A 128 -6.26 10.67 -6.33
N PRO A 129 -6.83 11.85 -5.98
CA PRO A 129 -7.66 12.61 -6.93
C PRO A 129 -6.87 13.02 -8.18
N PHE A 130 -5.61 13.41 -8.01
CA PHE A 130 -4.72 13.74 -9.14
C PHE A 130 -4.38 12.52 -9.98
N ALA A 131 -4.12 11.38 -9.33
CA ALA A 131 -3.81 10.13 -10.01
C ALA A 131 -5.00 9.66 -10.87
N VAL A 132 -6.22 9.74 -10.34
CA VAL A 132 -7.45 9.43 -11.07
C VAL A 132 -7.70 10.41 -12.22
N PHE A 133 -7.51 11.72 -12.01
CA PHE A 133 -7.62 12.71 -13.08
C PHE A 133 -6.63 12.43 -14.23
N ALA A 134 -5.36 12.18 -13.88
CA ALA A 134 -4.31 11.90 -14.84
C ALA A 134 -4.58 10.61 -15.63
N LEU A 135 -5.05 9.57 -14.93
CA LEU A 135 -5.47 8.30 -15.49
C LEU A 135 -6.64 8.47 -16.48
N ALA A 136 -7.67 9.23 -16.10
CA ALA A 136 -8.83 9.53 -16.95
C ALA A 136 -8.43 10.29 -18.23
N LYS A 137 -7.59 11.32 -18.10
CA LYS A 137 -7.03 12.07 -19.24
C LYS A 137 -6.17 11.17 -20.14
N ALA A 138 -5.36 10.28 -19.56
CA ALA A 138 -4.58 9.30 -20.31
C ALA A 138 -5.46 8.30 -21.07
N GLY A 139 -6.61 7.93 -20.48
CA GLY A 139 -7.68 7.14 -21.11
C GLY A 139 -8.45 7.88 -22.22
N ARG A 140 -8.05 9.12 -22.57
CA ARG A 140 -8.68 9.99 -23.58
C ARG A 140 -10.13 10.36 -23.26
N LEU A 141 -10.48 10.43 -21.97
CA LEU A 141 -11.77 10.95 -21.53
C LEU A 141 -11.79 12.48 -21.63
N SER A 142 -12.98 13.06 -21.79
CA SER A 142 -13.15 14.52 -21.81
C SER A 142 -12.74 15.15 -20.46
N SER A 143 -12.36 16.44 -20.47
CA SER A 143 -12.02 17.15 -19.22
C SER A 143 -13.14 17.11 -18.17
N PRO A 144 -14.42 17.34 -18.53
CA PRO A 144 -15.51 17.22 -17.57
C PRO A 144 -15.66 15.81 -16.98
N LEU A 145 -15.53 14.76 -17.80
CA LEU A 145 -15.61 13.39 -17.30
C LEU A 145 -14.41 13.06 -16.39
N SER A 146 -13.21 13.53 -16.73
CA SER A 146 -12.02 13.35 -15.89
C SER A 146 -12.17 14.02 -14.52
N ALA A 147 -12.80 15.20 -14.48
CA ALA A 147 -13.16 15.88 -13.24
C ALA A 147 -14.19 15.09 -12.43
N VAL A 148 -15.23 14.55 -13.07
CA VAL A 148 -16.21 13.67 -12.40
C VAL A 148 -15.52 12.46 -11.79
N LEU A 149 -14.65 11.76 -12.51
CA LEU A 149 -13.92 10.62 -11.95
C LEU A 149 -13.07 11.01 -10.74
N SER A 150 -12.47 12.20 -10.76
CA SER A 150 -11.73 12.72 -9.62
C SER A 150 -12.64 12.94 -8.41
N ILE A 151 -13.85 13.47 -8.61
CA ILE A 151 -14.87 13.59 -7.54
C ILE A 151 -15.20 12.20 -6.97
N PHE A 152 -15.39 11.18 -7.80
CA PHE A 152 -15.67 9.82 -7.33
C PHE A 152 -14.49 9.16 -6.60
N SER A 153 -13.26 9.66 -6.75
CA SER A 153 -12.15 9.24 -5.89
C SER A 153 -12.33 9.68 -4.43
N LEU A 154 -13.08 10.77 -4.19
CA LEU A 154 -13.43 11.21 -2.83
C LEU A 154 -14.38 10.21 -2.16
N GLU A 155 -15.38 9.70 -2.89
CA GLU A 155 -16.28 8.66 -2.39
C GLU A 155 -15.52 7.40 -1.99
N TYR A 156 -14.50 7.03 -2.79
CA TYR A 156 -13.60 5.93 -2.45
C TYR A 156 -12.80 6.20 -1.16
N LEU A 157 -12.24 7.41 -1.01
CA LEU A 157 -11.48 7.80 0.18
C LEU A 157 -12.34 7.82 1.45
N LEU A 158 -13.59 8.26 1.34
CA LEU A 158 -14.55 8.36 2.44
C LEU A 158 -15.33 7.06 2.70
N ASN A 159 -15.15 6.03 1.87
CA ASN A 159 -15.82 4.76 2.06
C ASN A 159 -15.45 4.15 3.43
N THR A 160 -16.46 3.78 4.22
CA THR A 160 -16.31 3.14 5.54
C THR A 160 -16.84 1.71 5.58
N SER A 161 -17.10 1.07 4.43
CA SER A 161 -17.54 -0.33 4.37
C SER A 161 -16.48 -1.30 4.90
N TYR A 162 -15.22 -0.88 4.92
CA TYR A 162 -14.10 -1.56 5.54
C TYR A 162 -13.15 -0.52 6.17
N THR A 163 -12.44 -0.94 7.20
CA THR A 163 -11.57 -0.05 7.99
C THR A 163 -10.10 -0.44 7.98
N ILE A 164 -9.76 -1.65 7.49
CA ILE A 164 -8.39 -2.16 7.52
C ILE A 164 -7.93 -2.77 6.20
N ASP A 165 -8.75 -2.80 5.14
CA ASP A 165 -8.43 -3.55 3.92
C ASP A 165 -7.47 -2.79 2.98
N GLY A 166 -7.46 -1.45 3.01
CA GLY A 166 -6.51 -0.61 2.29
C GLY A 166 -7.13 0.53 1.46
N GLY A 167 -6.32 1.54 1.15
CA GLY A 167 -6.60 2.57 0.14
C GLY A 167 -7.49 3.74 0.57
N ASN A 168 -8.56 3.50 1.34
CA ASN A 168 -9.42 4.55 1.91
C ASN A 168 -8.78 5.23 3.14
N ILE A 169 -9.39 6.32 3.63
CA ILE A 169 -8.86 7.06 4.79
C ILE A 169 -8.93 6.23 6.07
N ALA A 170 -10.00 5.46 6.28
CA ALA A 170 -10.13 4.59 7.46
C ALA A 170 -8.96 3.60 7.57
N SER A 171 -8.63 2.91 6.48
CA SER A 171 -7.50 1.97 6.42
C SER A 171 -6.16 2.70 6.53
N THR A 172 -6.03 3.89 5.92
CA THR A 172 -4.83 4.73 6.05
C THR A 172 -4.54 5.07 7.51
N LEU A 173 -5.57 5.42 8.27
CA LEU A 173 -5.48 5.69 9.71
C LEU A 173 -5.26 4.40 10.52
N ALA A 174 -5.77 3.25 10.08
CA ALA A 174 -5.54 1.98 10.76
C ALA A 174 -4.09 1.46 10.62
N GLY A 175 -3.36 1.85 9.58
CA GLY A 175 -1.97 1.41 9.33
C GLY A 175 -1.65 1.20 7.84
N GLU A 176 -2.65 1.17 6.97
CA GLU A 176 -2.53 0.87 5.55
C GLU A 176 -2.18 2.08 4.68
N PHE A 177 -1.43 3.03 5.23
CA PHE A 177 -0.97 4.21 4.50
C PHE A 177 -0.02 3.84 3.36
N SER A 178 0.78 2.79 3.55
CA SER A 178 1.66 2.21 2.53
C SER A 178 0.85 1.74 1.30
N PHE A 179 -0.31 1.12 1.54
CA PHE A 179 -1.25 0.71 0.48
C PHE A 179 -1.80 1.93 -0.28
N SER A 180 -2.26 2.96 0.44
CA SER A 180 -2.82 4.17 -0.17
C SER A 180 -1.79 4.90 -1.04
N LEU A 181 -0.55 5.04 -0.54
CA LEU A 181 0.56 5.62 -1.28
C LEU A 181 0.89 4.83 -2.55
N SER A 182 1.01 3.50 -2.42
CA SER A 182 1.28 2.61 -3.54
C SER A 182 0.20 2.67 -4.61
N LEU A 183 -1.08 2.63 -4.22
CA LEU A 183 -2.21 2.71 -5.15
C LEU A 183 -2.15 4.00 -5.98
N SER A 184 -1.96 5.16 -5.34
CA SER A 184 -1.89 6.45 -6.02
C SER A 184 -0.71 6.54 -6.99
N ILE A 185 0.50 6.09 -6.59
CA ILE A 185 1.66 6.00 -7.50
C ILE A 185 1.38 5.02 -8.65
N GLY A 186 0.76 3.89 -8.36
CA GLY A 186 0.39 2.87 -9.33
C GLY A 186 -0.58 3.38 -10.40
N LEU A 187 -1.55 4.22 -10.03
CA LEU A 187 -2.45 4.83 -11.01
C LEU A 187 -1.73 5.82 -11.94
N PHE A 188 -0.71 6.54 -11.46
CA PHE A 188 0.16 7.33 -12.35
C PHE A 188 0.96 6.43 -13.30
N PHE A 189 1.46 5.29 -12.84
CA PHE A 189 2.09 4.29 -13.72
C PHE A 189 1.13 3.87 -14.84
N VAL A 190 -0.11 3.49 -14.51
CA VAL A 190 -1.13 3.10 -15.51
C VAL A 190 -1.43 4.26 -16.45
N ALA A 191 -1.50 5.50 -15.95
CA ALA A 191 -1.71 6.67 -16.79
C ALA A 191 -0.59 6.85 -17.83
N VAL A 192 0.67 6.59 -17.47
CA VAL A 192 1.80 6.61 -18.43
C VAL A 192 1.66 5.50 -19.47
N VAL A 193 1.27 4.28 -19.07
CA VAL A 193 1.00 3.16 -19.99
C VAL A 193 -0.13 3.52 -20.97
N MET A 194 -1.23 4.08 -20.48
CA MET A 194 -2.38 4.47 -21.32
C MET A 194 -2.04 5.59 -22.34
N ARG A 195 -1.09 6.47 -22.02
CA ARG A 195 -0.54 7.47 -22.97
C ARG A 195 0.34 6.86 -24.06
N GLY A 196 0.71 5.59 -23.92
CA GLY A 196 1.48 4.80 -24.88
C GLY A 196 2.98 4.76 -24.57
N LEU A 197 3.58 3.59 -24.73
CA LEU A 197 4.98 3.30 -24.36
C LEU A 197 5.95 3.44 -25.53
N SER A 198 5.53 4.01 -26.66
CA SER A 198 6.37 4.21 -27.84
C SER A 198 7.59 5.11 -27.62
N SER A 199 7.55 5.98 -26.60
CA SER A 199 8.66 6.84 -26.22
C SER A 199 9.49 6.18 -25.13
N ARG A 200 10.81 6.09 -25.36
CA ARG A 200 11.78 5.59 -24.36
C ARG A 200 11.64 6.30 -23.02
N ARG A 201 11.44 7.62 -23.00
CA ARG A 201 11.24 8.38 -21.75
C ARG A 201 9.98 7.93 -21.00
N ARG A 202 8.89 7.63 -21.72
CA ARG A 202 7.65 7.12 -21.11
C ARG A 202 7.82 5.69 -20.59
N SER A 203 8.52 4.81 -21.31
CA SER A 203 8.81 3.46 -20.82
C SER A 203 9.66 3.50 -19.55
N VAL A 204 10.68 4.36 -19.51
CA VAL A 204 11.52 4.53 -18.31
C VAL A 204 10.71 5.08 -17.14
N LEU A 205 9.95 6.16 -17.36
CA LEU A 205 9.07 6.72 -16.34
C LEU A 205 8.07 5.69 -15.81
N ALA A 206 7.44 4.91 -16.68
CA ALA A 206 6.53 3.85 -16.28
C ALA A 206 7.23 2.78 -15.43
N GLY A 207 8.44 2.37 -15.82
CA GLY A 207 9.23 1.39 -15.05
C GLY A 207 9.60 1.91 -13.66
N VAL A 208 10.03 3.16 -13.56
CA VAL A 208 10.34 3.81 -12.27
C VAL A 208 9.09 3.93 -11.40
N LEU A 209 7.95 4.40 -11.96
CA LEU A 209 6.70 4.50 -11.22
C LEU A 209 6.19 3.13 -10.74
N TYR A 210 6.33 2.08 -11.56
CA TYR A 210 5.99 0.71 -11.17
C TYR A 210 6.90 0.22 -10.04
N GLY A 211 8.21 0.48 -10.11
CA GLY A 211 9.16 0.19 -9.04
C GLY A 211 8.80 0.90 -7.73
N LEU A 212 8.51 2.21 -7.78
CA LEU A 212 8.09 2.98 -6.60
C LEU A 212 6.76 2.47 -6.02
N CYS A 213 5.80 2.11 -6.88
CA CYS A 213 4.55 1.48 -6.47
C CYS A 213 4.82 0.19 -5.68
N ALA A 214 5.69 -0.69 -6.19
CA ALA A 214 6.07 -1.94 -5.53
C ALA A 214 6.86 -1.73 -4.22
N LEU A 215 7.77 -0.75 -4.17
CA LEU A 215 8.49 -0.39 -2.95
C LEU A 215 7.59 0.26 -1.89
N ALA A 216 6.43 0.81 -2.27
CA ALA A 216 5.41 1.28 -1.34
C ALA A 216 4.51 0.16 -0.84
N HIS A 217 4.03 -0.73 -1.73
CA HIS A 217 3.22 -1.88 -1.36
C HIS A 217 3.08 -2.88 -2.53
N ILE A 218 3.25 -4.18 -2.27
CA ILE A 218 3.24 -5.19 -3.34
C ILE A 218 1.83 -5.46 -3.92
N LEU A 219 0.78 -5.46 -3.10
CA LEU A 219 -0.58 -5.74 -3.56
C LEU A 219 -1.13 -4.72 -4.58
N PRO A 220 -1.10 -3.39 -4.34
CA PRO A 220 -1.47 -2.42 -5.37
C PRO A 220 -0.57 -2.51 -6.61
N ALA A 221 0.72 -2.83 -6.47
CA ALA A 221 1.61 -3.05 -7.61
C ALA A 221 1.12 -4.20 -8.51
N ILE A 222 0.75 -5.35 -7.92
CA ILE A 222 0.15 -6.47 -8.66
C ILE A 222 -1.14 -6.04 -9.36
N PHE A 223 -2.02 -5.33 -8.64
CA PHE A 223 -3.28 -4.84 -9.22
C PHE A 223 -3.04 -3.91 -10.42
N VAL A 224 -2.16 -2.91 -10.31
CA VAL A 224 -1.93 -1.97 -11.40
C VAL A 224 -1.19 -2.60 -12.59
N ALA A 225 -0.33 -3.58 -12.34
CA ALA A 225 0.28 -4.38 -13.40
C ALA A 225 -0.77 -5.19 -14.17
N ALA A 226 -1.68 -5.86 -13.46
CA ALA A 226 -2.79 -6.58 -14.08
C ALA A 226 -3.71 -5.62 -14.85
N PHE A 227 -4.02 -4.45 -14.28
CA PHE A 227 -4.85 -3.44 -14.93
C PHE A 227 -4.21 -2.89 -16.21
N ALA A 228 -2.91 -2.58 -16.18
CA ALA A 228 -2.14 -2.16 -17.36
C ALA A 228 -2.11 -3.24 -18.45
N LEU A 229 -1.95 -4.51 -18.05
CA LEU A 229 -1.98 -5.65 -18.96
C LEU A 229 -3.35 -5.80 -19.63
N ILE A 230 -4.45 -5.75 -18.86
CA ILE A 230 -5.81 -5.78 -19.41
C ILE A 230 -6.00 -4.67 -20.45
N TYR A 231 -5.60 -3.43 -20.14
CA TYR A 231 -5.74 -2.32 -21.06
C TYR A 231 -5.04 -2.57 -22.40
N VAL A 232 -3.80 -3.08 -22.37
CA VAL A 232 -3.02 -3.40 -23.57
C VAL A 232 -3.65 -4.55 -24.36
N LEU A 233 -4.11 -5.60 -23.68
CA LEU A 233 -4.75 -6.76 -24.32
C LEU A 233 -6.09 -6.39 -24.97
N VAL A 234 -6.91 -5.58 -24.29
CA VAL A 234 -8.20 -5.10 -24.82
C VAL A 234 -7.99 -4.25 -26.08
N ARG A 235 -6.91 -3.46 -26.15
CA ARG A 235 -6.54 -2.69 -27.35
C ARG A 235 -5.92 -3.51 -28.48
N ARG A 236 -5.52 -4.76 -28.22
CA ARG A 236 -4.91 -5.69 -29.20
C ARG A 236 -3.65 -5.14 -29.89
N ASP A 237 -2.84 -4.36 -29.17
CA ASP A 237 -1.57 -3.83 -29.69
C ASP A 237 -0.38 -4.66 -29.20
N GLY A 238 0.10 -5.59 -30.03
CA GLY A 238 1.21 -6.48 -29.68
C GLY A 238 2.55 -5.76 -29.44
N ARG A 239 2.76 -4.56 -30.00
CA ARG A 239 3.98 -3.78 -29.77
C ARG A 239 3.97 -3.14 -28.38
N GLU A 240 2.80 -2.67 -27.94
CA GLU A 240 2.62 -2.15 -26.58
C GLU A 240 2.76 -3.27 -25.53
N PHE A 241 2.35 -4.51 -25.85
CA PHE A 241 2.60 -5.66 -24.97
C PHE A 241 4.09 -5.90 -24.71
N LEU A 242 4.92 -5.93 -25.76
CA LEU A 242 6.37 -6.08 -25.60
C LEU A 242 6.98 -4.91 -24.82
N ARG A 243 6.52 -3.68 -25.06
CA ARG A 243 6.98 -2.51 -24.31
C ARG A 243 6.59 -2.57 -22.84
N LEU A 244 5.39 -3.06 -22.53
CA LEU A 244 4.95 -3.28 -21.15
C LEU A 244 5.82 -4.32 -20.44
N ALA A 245 6.24 -5.38 -21.14
CA ALA A 245 7.21 -6.34 -20.59
C ALA A 245 8.56 -5.68 -20.28
N ILE A 246 9.09 -4.82 -21.16
CA ILE A 246 10.30 -4.04 -20.91
C ILE A 246 10.13 -3.11 -19.70
N VAL A 247 8.97 -2.46 -19.57
CA VAL A 247 8.62 -1.64 -18.40
C VAL A 247 8.67 -2.47 -17.11
N GLY A 248 8.16 -3.70 -17.14
CA GLY A 248 8.25 -4.65 -16.04
C GLY A 248 9.70 -4.98 -15.68
N VAL A 249 10.55 -5.25 -16.67
CA VAL A 249 11.99 -5.49 -16.46
C VAL A 249 12.69 -4.28 -15.82
N ILE A 250 12.40 -3.06 -16.30
CA ILE A 250 12.95 -1.84 -15.70
C ILE A 250 12.49 -1.71 -14.24
N GLY A 251 11.19 -1.89 -13.98
CA GLY A 251 10.65 -1.76 -12.63
C GLY A 251 11.25 -2.79 -11.67
N ILE A 252 11.35 -4.06 -12.09
CA ILE A 252 12.01 -5.13 -11.30
C ILE A 252 13.49 -4.79 -11.08
N GLY A 253 14.19 -4.30 -12.10
CA GLY A 253 15.60 -3.90 -11.99
C GLY A 253 15.81 -2.78 -10.97
N VAL A 254 14.99 -1.72 -11.00
CA VAL A 254 15.05 -0.60 -10.05
C VAL A 254 14.85 -1.05 -8.60
N ILE A 255 14.08 -2.10 -8.37
CA ILE A 255 13.77 -2.62 -7.02
C ILE A 255 14.49 -3.93 -6.70
N ALA A 256 15.43 -4.38 -7.55
CA ALA A 256 16.07 -5.68 -7.41
C ALA A 256 16.68 -5.88 -6.03
N PHE A 257 17.34 -4.86 -5.48
CA PHE A 257 17.91 -4.82 -4.13
C PHE A 257 16.94 -5.27 -3.03
N TRP A 258 15.63 -5.12 -3.24
CA TRP A 258 14.59 -5.48 -2.29
C TRP A 258 13.82 -6.73 -2.70
N ILE A 259 13.31 -6.79 -3.94
CA ILE A 259 12.42 -7.89 -4.36
C ILE A 259 13.17 -9.23 -4.47
N VAL A 260 14.47 -9.20 -4.80
CA VAL A 260 15.28 -10.43 -4.93
C VAL A 260 15.58 -11.03 -3.54
N PRO A 261 16.09 -10.27 -2.54
CA PRO A 261 16.20 -10.78 -1.18
C PRO A 261 14.86 -11.18 -0.56
N PHE A 262 13.79 -10.40 -0.78
CA PHE A 262 12.44 -10.76 -0.34
C PHE A 262 12.05 -12.18 -0.79
N ALA A 263 12.21 -12.46 -2.09
CA ALA A 263 11.86 -13.76 -2.65
C ALA A 263 12.81 -14.89 -2.20
N ALA A 264 14.13 -14.62 -2.17
CA ALA A 264 15.14 -15.61 -1.81
C ALA A 264 15.05 -16.06 -0.35
N PHE A 265 14.60 -15.17 0.54
CA PHE A 265 14.57 -15.43 1.99
C PHE A 265 13.18 -15.69 2.55
N LEU A 266 12.12 -15.74 1.72
CA LEU A 266 10.73 -15.90 2.17
C LEU A 266 10.50 -17.10 3.11
N GLN A 267 11.32 -18.15 3.03
CA GLN A 267 11.26 -19.30 3.94
C GLN A 267 11.62 -18.98 5.41
N TYR A 268 12.24 -17.83 5.67
CA TYR A 268 12.60 -17.32 7.00
C TYR A 268 11.62 -16.25 7.52
N SER A 269 10.55 -15.98 6.78
CA SER A 269 9.39 -15.22 7.26
C SER A 269 8.53 -16.09 8.19
N SER A 270 7.55 -15.50 8.87
CA SER A 270 6.43 -16.24 9.46
C SER A 270 5.14 -16.00 8.66
N SER A 271 3.99 -16.43 9.19
CA SER A 271 2.69 -16.15 8.60
C SER A 271 1.65 -16.02 9.71
N MET A 272 0.75 -15.04 9.62
CA MET A 272 -0.35 -14.88 10.58
C MET A 272 -1.41 -15.99 10.48
N GLY A 273 -1.40 -16.77 9.40
CA GLY A 273 -2.41 -17.80 9.16
C GLY A 273 -3.78 -17.21 8.87
N TRP A 274 -3.85 -16.06 8.18
CA TRP A 274 -5.09 -15.37 7.86
C TRP A 274 -6.15 -16.33 7.30
N GLU A 275 -7.29 -16.36 7.97
CA GLU A 275 -8.46 -17.08 7.49
C GLU A 275 -9.11 -16.30 6.34
N LYS A 276 -9.50 -17.03 5.31
CA LYS A 276 -10.22 -16.48 4.18
C LYS A 276 -11.58 -15.98 4.63
N VAL A 277 -11.88 -14.71 4.35
CA VAL A 277 -13.22 -14.15 4.50
C VAL A 277 -14.13 -14.77 3.45
N THR A 278 -15.18 -15.47 3.89
CA THR A 278 -16.11 -16.21 3.03
C THR A 278 -17.48 -15.55 2.87
N GLN A 279 -17.74 -14.46 3.60
CA GLN A 279 -18.99 -13.70 3.52
C GLN A 279 -19.04 -12.85 2.24
N TYR A 280 -19.07 -13.48 1.07
CA TYR A 280 -18.81 -12.82 -0.20
C TYR A 280 -19.83 -11.74 -0.54
N SER A 281 -21.13 -12.03 -0.39
CA SER A 281 -22.19 -11.07 -0.72
C SER A 281 -22.13 -9.82 0.16
N LEU A 282 -21.86 -9.98 1.46
CA LEU A 282 -21.77 -8.86 2.40
C LEU A 282 -20.59 -7.92 2.09
N ASN A 283 -19.48 -8.49 1.61
CA ASN A 283 -18.26 -7.74 1.34
C ASN A 283 -18.19 -7.16 -0.08
N LEU A 284 -18.75 -7.85 -1.08
CA LEU A 284 -18.80 -7.36 -2.46
C LEU A 284 -19.97 -6.41 -2.73
N LEU A 285 -21.10 -6.63 -2.03
CA LEU A 285 -22.34 -5.87 -2.19
C LEU A 285 -22.80 -5.25 -0.85
N PRO A 286 -21.95 -4.54 -0.09
CA PRO A 286 -22.39 -3.90 1.14
C PRO A 286 -23.45 -2.85 0.81
N THR A 287 -24.43 -2.69 1.70
CA THR A 287 -25.59 -1.79 1.48
C THR A 287 -25.18 -0.35 1.18
N THR A 288 -24.09 0.11 1.78
CA THR A 288 -23.50 1.44 1.54
C THR A 288 -22.90 1.60 0.14
N LEU A 289 -22.46 0.51 -0.50
CA LEU A 289 -21.88 0.53 -1.85
C LEU A 289 -22.96 0.32 -2.95
N MET A 290 -24.16 -0.13 -2.58
CA MET A 290 -25.18 -0.54 -3.55
C MET A 290 -25.66 0.56 -4.52
N PRO A 291 -25.92 1.81 -4.09
CA PRO A 291 -26.28 2.88 -5.02
C PRO A 291 -25.21 3.10 -6.09
N TRP A 292 -23.94 2.97 -5.70
CA TRP A 292 -22.79 3.14 -6.57
C TRP A 292 -22.63 1.97 -7.54
N ILE A 293 -22.94 0.74 -7.11
CA ILE A 293 -22.94 -0.44 -7.99
C ILE A 293 -24.00 -0.29 -9.08
N LEU A 294 -25.22 0.15 -8.75
CA LEU A 294 -26.27 0.39 -9.75
C LEU A 294 -25.83 1.45 -10.77
N LEU A 295 -25.22 2.53 -10.31
CA LEU A 295 -24.68 3.57 -11.19
C LEU A 295 -23.46 3.07 -11.99
N ALA A 296 -22.64 2.20 -11.42
CA ALA A 296 -21.52 1.56 -12.09
C ALA A 296 -22.00 0.66 -13.24
N LEU A 297 -23.10 -0.08 -13.08
CA LEU A 297 -23.71 -0.86 -14.16
C LEU A 297 -24.11 0.03 -15.35
N VAL A 298 -24.68 1.21 -15.08
CA VAL A 298 -24.94 2.21 -16.13
C VAL A 298 -23.62 2.65 -16.79
N GLY A 299 -22.56 2.86 -16.00
CA GLY A 299 -21.22 3.16 -16.49
C GLY A 299 -20.63 2.06 -17.39
N VAL A 300 -20.85 0.79 -17.06
CA VAL A 300 -20.46 -0.37 -17.89
C VAL A 300 -21.19 -0.31 -19.23
N VAL A 301 -22.52 -0.20 -19.20
CA VAL A 301 -23.36 -0.13 -20.41
C VAL A 301 -22.96 1.06 -21.27
N TRP A 302 -22.77 2.23 -20.67
CA TRP A 302 -22.30 3.44 -21.36
C TRP A 302 -20.93 3.23 -22.01
N SER A 303 -20.01 2.59 -21.29
CA SER A 303 -18.66 2.32 -21.80
C SER A 303 -18.66 1.36 -22.99
N ILE A 304 -19.50 0.33 -22.95
CA ILE A 304 -19.69 -0.59 -24.09
C ILE A 304 -20.31 0.16 -25.27
N ALA A 305 -21.39 0.92 -25.03
CA ALA A 305 -22.09 1.68 -26.07
C ALA A 305 -21.19 2.72 -26.75
N LYS A 306 -20.27 3.36 -25.99
CA LYS A 306 -19.29 4.32 -26.50
C LYS A 306 -17.96 3.69 -26.92
N LYS A 307 -17.82 2.36 -26.86
CA LYS A 307 -16.57 1.62 -27.15
C LYS A 307 -15.36 2.20 -26.38
N SER A 308 -15.59 2.60 -25.13
CA SER A 308 -14.57 3.17 -24.24
C SER A 308 -13.71 2.06 -23.66
N TRP A 309 -12.50 1.89 -24.21
CA TRP A 309 -11.50 0.94 -23.69
C TRP A 309 -11.19 1.17 -22.22
N PHE A 310 -11.22 2.43 -21.78
CA PHE A 310 -11.02 2.81 -20.38
C PHE A 310 -12.07 2.16 -19.47
N GLY A 311 -13.36 2.35 -19.79
CA GLY A 311 -14.44 1.80 -18.99
C GLY A 311 -14.50 0.27 -19.06
N ILE A 312 -14.21 -0.33 -20.22
CA ILE A 312 -14.10 -1.79 -20.36
C ILE A 312 -12.97 -2.34 -19.46
N THR A 313 -11.82 -1.66 -19.41
CA THR A 313 -10.70 -2.06 -18.54
C THR A 313 -11.09 -1.98 -17.07
N LEU A 314 -11.82 -0.93 -16.66
CA LEU A 314 -12.35 -0.82 -15.29
C LEU A 314 -13.31 -1.97 -14.95
N SER A 315 -14.22 -2.34 -15.86
CA SER A 315 -15.14 -3.46 -15.66
C SER A 315 -14.40 -4.78 -15.46
N LEU A 316 -13.39 -5.05 -16.28
CA LEU A 316 -12.57 -6.26 -16.15
C LEU A 316 -11.72 -6.23 -14.88
N GLY A 317 -11.16 -5.08 -14.50
CA GLY A 317 -10.43 -4.89 -13.24
C GLY A 317 -11.30 -5.15 -12.01
N ALA A 318 -12.56 -4.68 -12.02
CA ALA A 318 -13.54 -4.98 -10.99
C ALA A 318 -13.78 -6.50 -10.89
N VAL A 319 -14.07 -7.16 -12.03
CA VAL A 319 -14.29 -8.62 -12.06
C VAL A 319 -13.08 -9.39 -11.52
N LEU A 320 -11.87 -9.06 -11.96
CA LEU A 320 -10.65 -9.71 -11.47
C LEU A 320 -10.44 -9.50 -9.97
N SER A 321 -10.75 -8.31 -9.44
CA SER A 321 -10.62 -8.01 -8.02
C SER A 321 -11.63 -8.82 -7.18
N ALA A 322 -12.87 -8.92 -7.65
CA ALA A 322 -13.90 -9.77 -7.02
C ALA A 322 -13.52 -11.26 -7.09
N LEU A 323 -13.00 -11.73 -8.22
CA LEU A 323 -12.51 -13.10 -8.36
C LEU A 323 -11.31 -13.38 -7.44
N ALA A 324 -10.37 -12.43 -7.33
CA ALA A 324 -9.26 -12.57 -6.40
C ALA A 324 -9.76 -12.73 -4.95
N PHE A 325 -10.70 -11.89 -4.52
CA PHE A 325 -11.33 -12.02 -3.20
C PHE A 325 -11.98 -13.39 -2.97
N ILE A 326 -12.69 -13.92 -3.98
CA ILE A 326 -13.41 -15.20 -3.90
C ILE A 326 -12.48 -16.41 -3.99
N ILE A 327 -11.40 -16.35 -4.78
CA ILE A 327 -10.58 -17.53 -5.13
C ILE A 327 -9.34 -17.65 -4.24
N MET A 328 -8.78 -16.54 -3.75
CA MET A 328 -7.57 -16.56 -2.91
C MET A 328 -7.73 -17.58 -1.75
N PRO A 329 -6.77 -18.49 -1.54
CA PRO A 329 -6.82 -19.49 -0.49
C PRO A 329 -6.46 -18.88 0.87
N ASN A 330 -6.64 -19.66 1.95
CA ASN A 330 -5.98 -19.38 3.22
C ASN A 330 -4.47 -19.32 2.96
N SER A 331 -3.87 -18.17 3.19
CA SER A 331 -2.48 -17.90 2.84
C SER A 331 -1.93 -16.76 3.70
N ALA A 332 -0.66 -16.39 3.47
CA ALA A 332 -0.10 -15.19 4.07
C ALA A 332 -0.82 -13.89 3.61
N ILE A 333 -1.58 -13.94 2.51
CA ILE A 333 -2.33 -12.80 2.00
C ILE A 333 -3.78 -12.89 2.49
N TYR A 334 -4.19 -11.89 3.27
CA TYR A 334 -5.58 -11.69 3.66
C TYR A 334 -6.43 -11.36 2.42
N ASN A 335 -7.43 -12.19 2.09
CA ASN A 335 -8.14 -12.08 0.81
C ASN A 335 -8.96 -10.79 0.67
N ALA A 336 -9.44 -10.21 1.78
CA ALA A 336 -10.18 -8.94 1.77
C ALA A 336 -9.35 -7.76 1.22
N ARG A 337 -8.00 -7.89 1.16
CA ARG A 337 -7.11 -6.93 0.50
C ARG A 337 -7.38 -6.72 -0.99
N ALA A 338 -8.19 -7.56 -1.62
CA ALA A 338 -8.68 -7.35 -2.98
C ALA A 338 -9.91 -6.43 -3.08
N LEU A 339 -10.67 -6.24 -1.99
CA LEU A 339 -11.87 -5.42 -1.96
C LEU A 339 -11.60 -3.93 -2.29
N PRO A 340 -10.50 -3.29 -1.83
CA PRO A 340 -10.22 -1.91 -2.20
C PRO A 340 -10.13 -1.69 -3.71
N PHE A 341 -9.62 -2.67 -4.46
CA PHE A 341 -9.54 -2.58 -5.92
C PHE A 341 -10.90 -2.72 -6.59
N TRP A 342 -11.75 -3.65 -6.10
CA TRP A 342 -13.16 -3.76 -6.49
C TRP A 342 -13.88 -2.44 -6.27
N THR A 343 -13.80 -1.90 -5.05
CA THR A 343 -14.47 -0.65 -4.67
C THR A 343 -13.99 0.54 -5.51
N LEU A 344 -12.68 0.68 -5.76
CA LEU A 344 -12.15 1.73 -6.63
C LEU A 344 -12.76 1.65 -8.04
N CYS A 345 -12.75 0.46 -8.65
CA CYS A 345 -13.33 0.28 -9.97
C CYS A 345 -14.83 0.59 -10.00
N ILE A 346 -15.58 0.22 -8.97
CA ILE A 346 -17.01 0.55 -8.84
C ILE A 346 -17.22 2.06 -8.80
N TYR A 347 -16.51 2.81 -7.96
CA TYR A 347 -16.66 4.26 -7.89
C TYR A 347 -16.30 4.95 -9.22
N LEU A 348 -15.21 4.52 -9.88
CA LEU A 348 -14.84 5.10 -11.18
C LEU A 348 -15.87 4.77 -12.28
N LEU A 349 -16.40 3.55 -12.32
CA LEU A 349 -17.50 3.18 -13.24
C LEU A 349 -18.77 3.97 -12.93
N ALA A 350 -19.09 4.18 -11.65
CA ALA A 350 -20.22 4.99 -11.23
C ALA A 350 -20.06 6.44 -11.71
N GLY A 351 -18.85 7.00 -11.68
CA GLY A 351 -18.56 8.32 -12.26
C GLY A 351 -18.79 8.37 -13.78
N ILE A 352 -18.43 7.31 -14.51
CA ILE A 352 -18.79 7.18 -15.94
C ILE A 352 -20.30 7.12 -16.13
N GLY A 353 -21.00 6.35 -15.29
CA GLY A 353 -22.46 6.20 -15.31
C GLY A 353 -23.19 7.53 -15.08
N ALA A 354 -22.82 8.27 -14.03
CA ALA A 354 -23.38 9.58 -13.71
C ALA A 354 -23.21 10.56 -14.87
N TYR A 355 -22.00 10.64 -15.43
CA TYR A 355 -21.73 11.51 -16.58
C TYR A 355 -22.53 11.08 -17.81
N GLY A 356 -22.63 9.77 -18.06
CA GLY A 356 -23.42 9.20 -19.15
C GLY A 356 -24.90 9.55 -19.03
N LEU A 357 -25.49 9.45 -17.83
CA LEU A 357 -26.88 9.85 -17.57
C LEU A 357 -27.11 11.33 -17.88
N VAL A 358 -26.25 12.24 -17.40
CA VAL A 358 -26.37 13.67 -17.71
C VAL A 358 -26.29 13.92 -19.22
N LYS A 359 -25.35 13.27 -19.91
CA LYS A 359 -25.25 13.40 -21.38
C LYS A 359 -26.47 12.86 -22.11
N SER A 360 -27.04 11.74 -21.67
CA SER A 360 -28.28 11.18 -22.23
C SER A 360 -29.47 12.13 -22.04
N VAL A 361 -29.60 12.76 -20.87
CA VAL A 361 -30.66 13.74 -20.60
C VAL A 361 -30.51 14.98 -21.47
N VAL A 362 -29.29 15.52 -21.60
CA VAL A 362 -29.01 16.66 -22.49
C VAL A 362 -29.35 16.32 -23.94
N TRP A 363 -28.98 15.13 -24.40
CA TRP A 363 -29.29 14.67 -25.75
C TRP A 363 -30.80 14.50 -25.97
N ALA A 364 -31.53 13.94 -25.02
CA ALA A 364 -32.99 13.84 -25.08
C ALA A 364 -33.67 15.23 -25.10
N ALA A 365 -33.18 16.17 -24.29
CA ALA A 365 -33.66 17.55 -24.31
C ALA A 365 -33.38 18.25 -25.65
N GLN A 366 -32.21 18.01 -26.25
CA GLN A 366 -31.89 18.50 -27.60
C GLN A 366 -32.90 17.97 -28.63
N LEU A 367 -33.19 16.65 -28.62
CA LEU A 367 -34.18 16.06 -29.53
C LEU A 367 -35.58 16.64 -29.34
N ALA A 368 -36.00 16.87 -28.09
CA ALA A 368 -37.29 17.50 -27.79
C ALA A 368 -37.36 18.95 -28.30
N LEU A 369 -36.29 19.74 -28.13
CA LEU A 369 -36.21 21.11 -28.63
C LEU A 369 -36.19 21.18 -30.16
N ILE A 370 -35.52 20.24 -30.83
CA ILE A 370 -35.55 20.10 -32.29
C ILE A 370 -36.97 19.75 -32.73
N GLY A 371 -37.61 18.77 -32.09
CA GLY A 371 -38.99 18.37 -32.36
C GLY A 371 -39.99 19.52 -32.23
N GLN A 372 -39.87 20.34 -31.17
CA GLN A 372 -40.69 21.56 -31.00
C GLN A 372 -40.47 22.58 -32.12
N LYS A 373 -39.23 22.79 -32.55
CA LYS A 373 -38.93 23.74 -33.65
C LYS A 373 -39.53 23.28 -34.98
N TYR A 374 -39.51 21.98 -35.26
CA TYR A 374 -40.18 21.42 -36.45
C TYR A 374 -41.71 21.47 -36.35
N SER A 375 -42.31 21.29 -35.17
CA SER A 375 -43.76 21.45 -35.00
C SER A 375 -44.23 22.91 -35.07
N SER A 376 -43.39 23.87 -34.66
CA SER A 376 -43.71 25.30 -34.67
C SER A 376 -43.38 25.99 -36.01
N GLY A 377 -42.46 25.44 -36.81
CA GLY A 377 -42.09 25.96 -38.13
C GLY A 377 -42.98 25.50 -39.29
N ALA A 378 -43.85 24.51 -39.08
CA ALA A 378 -44.78 24.00 -40.10
C ALA A 378 -46.16 24.67 -40.09
N LEU A 379 -46.38 25.71 -39.27
CA LEU A 379 -47.69 26.37 -39.11
C LEU A 379 -47.70 27.87 -39.43
N LEU A 380 -46.59 28.46 -39.88
CA LEU A 380 -46.47 29.90 -40.16
C LEU A 380 -45.60 30.17 -41.39
N GLU A 381 -45.97 29.66 -42.57
CA GLU A 381 -45.64 30.22 -43.89
C GLU A 381 -46.27 29.37 -45.01
N ASP A 382 -47.61 29.29 -45.05
CA ASP A 382 -48.30 28.81 -46.28
C ASP A 382 -49.74 29.34 -46.44
N GLY A 383 -50.00 30.50 -45.82
CA GLY A 383 -51.28 31.17 -45.91
C GLY A 383 -51.07 32.67 -46.04
N LEU A 384 -50.69 33.14 -47.23
CA LEU A 384 -51.04 34.45 -47.82
C LEU A 384 -50.11 34.78 -49.01
N ARG A 385 -50.57 34.39 -50.22
CA ARG A 385 -50.23 34.83 -51.61
C ARG A 385 -50.17 33.56 -52.47
N GLY A 386 -51.12 33.20 -53.33
CA GLY A 386 -52.10 33.98 -54.08
C GLY A 386 -51.86 33.74 -55.58
N GLY A 387 -52.85 33.17 -56.28
CA GLY A 387 -52.91 33.01 -57.76
C GLY A 387 -52.50 31.61 -58.23
N VAL A 388 -53.41 30.69 -58.57
CA VAL A 388 -54.21 30.65 -59.81
C VAL A 388 -53.33 30.87 -61.04
N LEU A 389 -53.00 29.80 -61.77
CA LEU A 389 -53.42 29.55 -63.16
C LEU A 389 -52.82 28.25 -63.72
N ASP A 390 -53.74 27.33 -63.99
CA ASP A 390 -53.95 26.61 -65.24
C ASP A 390 -53.02 25.49 -65.74
N ALA A 391 -53.72 24.49 -66.26
CA ALA A 391 -53.25 23.23 -66.78
C ALA A 391 -52.87 23.34 -68.26
N SER A 392 -51.72 22.77 -68.65
CA SER A 392 -51.55 22.09 -69.95
C SER A 392 -50.14 21.51 -70.09
N SER A 393 -50.03 20.19 -69.95
CA SER A 393 -49.26 19.30 -70.85
C SER A 393 -49.10 17.94 -70.18
N ALA A 394 -50.09 17.09 -70.41
CA ALA A 394 -49.98 15.65 -70.23
C ALA A 394 -49.13 15.08 -71.37
N GLY A 395 -48.19 14.21 -71.04
CA GLY A 395 -47.35 13.48 -71.98
C GLY A 395 -46.75 12.25 -71.32
N SER A 396 -47.57 11.22 -71.24
CA SER A 396 -47.28 9.79 -70.97
C SER A 396 -45.88 9.30 -71.37
N TYR A 397 -45.27 8.40 -70.57
CA TYR A 397 -44.88 7.06 -70.99
C TYR A 397 -44.66 6.13 -69.77
N LEU A 398 -45.37 5.00 -69.78
CA LEU A 398 -45.31 3.87 -68.84
C LEU A 398 -44.37 2.79 -69.40
N ALA A 399 -43.53 2.19 -68.54
CA ALA A 399 -43.47 0.75 -68.23
C ALA A 399 -42.03 0.24 -67.88
N PRO A 400 -41.88 -0.70 -66.92
CA PRO A 400 -40.61 -1.33 -66.49
C PRO A 400 -40.50 -2.79 -67.03
N PRO A 401 -39.72 -3.73 -66.44
CA PRO A 401 -38.34 -3.75 -65.91
C PRO A 401 -37.49 -4.87 -66.59
N THR A 402 -36.20 -5.02 -66.26
CA THR A 402 -35.55 -6.36 -66.12
C THR A 402 -34.15 -6.28 -65.49
N GLN A 403 -33.81 -7.35 -64.78
CA GLN A 403 -32.59 -7.57 -64.00
C GLN A 403 -31.42 -8.17 -64.82
N VAL A 404 -30.25 -8.19 -64.17
CA VAL A 404 -29.18 -9.21 -64.17
C VAL A 404 -27.83 -8.74 -64.75
N GLY A 405 -26.79 -8.80 -63.91
CA GLY A 405 -25.54 -9.49 -64.25
C GLY A 405 -24.25 -8.67 -64.42
N GLN A 406 -23.36 -8.80 -63.41
CA GLN A 406 -21.90 -9.00 -63.50
C GLN A 406 -21.03 -7.92 -64.21
N SER A 407 -20.27 -7.12 -63.44
CA SER A 407 -18.88 -7.35 -62.93
C SER A 407 -17.77 -7.05 -63.94
N TYR A 408 -17.00 -5.97 -63.71
CA TYR A 408 -15.58 -5.86 -64.07
C TYR A 408 -14.86 -4.88 -63.13
N SER A 409 -13.55 -5.07 -63.05
CA SER A 409 -12.60 -4.54 -62.08
C SER A 409 -11.51 -3.77 -62.83
N TYR A 410 -10.91 -2.82 -62.09
CA TYR A 410 -9.57 -2.21 -62.23
C TYR A 410 -9.40 -0.90 -63.02
N ASP A 411 -8.78 0.03 -62.27
CA ASP A 411 -7.79 1.05 -62.62
C ASP A 411 -8.14 2.48 -63.02
N ASP A 412 -7.40 3.35 -62.32
CA ASP A 412 -6.90 4.69 -62.62
C ASP A 412 -7.88 5.86 -62.77
N ILE A 413 -7.92 6.66 -61.70
CA ILE A 413 -8.43 8.02 -61.66
C ILE A 413 -7.21 8.94 -61.58
N ASP A 414 -6.97 9.71 -62.62
CA ASP A 414 -6.37 11.03 -62.45
C ASP A 414 -7.02 12.07 -63.37
N ASP A 415 -7.00 13.27 -62.81
CA ASP A 415 -7.07 14.60 -63.40
C ASP A 415 -8.35 15.26 -63.94
N SER A 416 -8.49 16.48 -63.41
CA SER A 416 -9.05 17.69 -63.99
C SER A 416 -10.58 17.87 -63.93
N TYR A 417 -11.02 18.83 -63.11
CA TYR A 417 -11.45 20.16 -63.57
C TYR A 417 -12.06 20.95 -62.42
N SER A 418 -11.41 22.06 -62.07
CA SER A 418 -11.98 23.16 -61.30
C SER A 418 -12.91 23.99 -62.17
N HIS A 419 -14.10 24.36 -61.68
CA HIS A 419 -14.71 25.67 -61.89
C HIS A 419 -15.85 25.93 -60.88
N ASP A 420 -15.63 26.98 -60.08
CA ASP A 420 -16.58 27.99 -59.58
C ASP A 420 -17.92 27.57 -58.95
N VAL A 421 -18.01 27.72 -57.62
CA VAL A 421 -19.27 27.96 -56.89
C VAL A 421 -19.07 29.17 -55.95
N PRO A 422 -20.01 30.14 -55.88
CA PRO A 422 -19.82 31.41 -55.20
C PRO A 422 -19.68 31.27 -53.67
N SER A 423 -18.80 32.10 -53.12
CA SER A 423 -18.66 32.35 -51.68
C SER A 423 -19.92 32.97 -51.06
N THR A 424 -20.15 32.63 -49.78
CA THR A 424 -21.15 33.16 -48.83
C THR A 424 -22.53 32.48 -48.81
N VAL A 425 -22.63 31.36 -48.08
CA VAL A 425 -23.88 30.97 -47.42
C VAL A 425 -23.63 31.06 -45.91
N SER A 426 -24.12 32.14 -45.31
CA SER A 426 -24.34 32.20 -43.87
C SER A 426 -25.29 31.06 -43.49
N GLY A 427 -24.83 30.15 -42.61
CA GLY A 427 -25.68 29.08 -42.09
C GLY A 427 -26.95 29.65 -41.42
N PRO A 428 -28.07 28.90 -41.40
CA PRO A 428 -29.35 29.42 -40.95
C PRO A 428 -29.26 29.96 -39.50
N PRO A 429 -29.92 31.09 -39.15
CA PRO A 429 -29.73 31.85 -37.89
C PRO A 429 -30.07 31.14 -36.58
N GLY A 430 -30.31 29.82 -36.59
CA GLY A 430 -30.86 29.08 -35.45
C GLY A 430 -30.12 27.82 -35.04
N ILE A 431 -28.98 27.47 -35.66
CA ILE A 431 -28.16 26.33 -35.23
C ILE A 431 -27.25 26.74 -34.05
N GLY A 432 -26.66 27.94 -34.11
CA GLY A 432 -25.82 28.50 -33.03
C GLY A 432 -26.57 28.73 -31.70
N THR A 433 -27.87 29.00 -31.75
CA THR A 433 -28.71 29.18 -30.54
C THR A 433 -29.08 27.86 -29.88
N ILE A 434 -29.25 26.78 -30.66
CA ILE A 434 -29.51 25.42 -30.16
C ILE A 434 -28.25 24.85 -29.51
N THR A 435 -27.09 25.03 -30.13
CA THR A 435 -25.80 24.61 -29.55
C THR A 435 -25.53 25.36 -28.25
N GLY A 436 -25.70 26.69 -28.22
CA GLY A 436 -25.55 27.52 -27.02
C GLY A 436 -26.53 27.16 -25.88
N ARG A 437 -27.81 26.93 -26.19
CA ARG A 437 -28.80 26.46 -25.18
C ARG A 437 -28.47 25.07 -24.65
N SER A 438 -28.01 24.16 -25.50
CA SER A 438 -27.65 22.81 -25.07
C SER A 438 -26.38 22.77 -24.21
N GLU A 439 -25.44 23.67 -24.47
CA GLU A 439 -24.27 23.85 -23.63
C GLU A 439 -24.66 24.45 -22.27
N LEU A 440 -25.59 25.41 -22.25
CA LEU A 440 -26.16 25.93 -21.01
C LEU A 440 -26.89 24.83 -20.21
N ILE A 441 -27.76 24.03 -20.85
CA ILE A 441 -28.46 22.90 -20.19
C ILE A 441 -27.46 21.89 -19.65
N PHE A 442 -26.43 21.53 -20.43
CA PHE A 442 -25.36 20.66 -19.96
C PHE A 442 -24.64 21.27 -18.75
N ARG A 443 -24.25 22.54 -18.80
CA ARG A 443 -23.59 23.23 -17.67
C ARG A 443 -24.48 23.24 -16.43
N VAL A 444 -25.78 23.50 -16.55
CA VAL A 444 -26.73 23.49 -15.43
C VAL A 444 -26.90 22.08 -14.85
N LEU A 445 -27.21 21.08 -15.68
CA LEU A 445 -27.39 19.70 -15.22
C LEU A 445 -26.10 19.10 -14.66
N PHE A 446 -24.96 19.43 -15.25
CA PHE A 446 -23.66 19.02 -14.75
C PHE A 446 -23.33 19.71 -13.42
N THR A 447 -23.64 20.99 -13.26
CA THR A 447 -23.47 21.71 -11.99
C THR A 447 -24.38 21.13 -10.91
N LEU A 448 -25.64 20.82 -11.24
CA LEU A 448 -26.57 20.13 -10.34
C LEU A 448 -26.08 18.74 -9.97
N LEU A 449 -25.55 17.97 -10.93
CA LEU A 449 -24.95 16.66 -10.66
C LEU A 449 -23.77 16.80 -9.68
N VAL A 450 -22.85 17.73 -9.93
CA VAL A 450 -21.70 17.99 -9.04
C VAL A 450 -22.18 18.45 -7.67
N ALA A 451 -23.18 19.31 -7.58
CA ALA A 451 -23.77 19.76 -6.32
C ALA A 451 -24.47 18.63 -5.56
N ILE A 452 -25.19 17.74 -6.25
CA ILE A 452 -25.82 16.57 -5.66
C ILE A 452 -24.76 15.59 -5.15
N ILE A 453 -23.72 15.29 -5.94
CA ILE A 453 -22.61 14.43 -5.50
C ILE A 453 -21.90 15.08 -4.30
N ALA A 454 -21.67 16.39 -4.31
CA ALA A 454 -21.09 17.09 -3.17
C ALA A 454 -21.99 17.03 -1.93
N VAL A 455 -23.31 17.20 -2.06
CA VAL A 455 -24.23 17.16 -0.92
C VAL A 455 -24.42 15.74 -0.39
N VAL A 456 -24.63 14.76 -1.27
CA VAL A 456 -24.93 13.37 -0.92
C VAL A 456 -23.67 12.59 -0.53
N GLY A 457 -22.54 12.87 -1.17
CA GLY A 457 -21.28 12.15 -0.98
C GLY A 457 -20.29 12.82 -0.02
N ILE A 458 -20.39 14.15 0.17
CA ILE A 458 -19.50 14.90 1.07
C ILE A 458 -20.25 15.40 2.31
N ALA A 459 -21.36 16.12 2.13
CA ALA A 459 -22.03 16.77 3.27
C ALA A 459 -22.80 15.77 4.16
N PHE A 460 -23.57 14.85 3.59
CA PHE A 460 -24.38 13.91 4.39
C PHE A 460 -23.58 12.87 5.17
N PRO A 461 -22.51 12.25 4.64
CA PRO A 461 -21.68 11.33 5.42
C PRO A 461 -20.88 12.05 6.52
N TYR A 462 -20.53 13.32 6.32
CA TYR A 462 -19.69 14.05 7.25
C TYR A 462 -20.47 14.74 8.38
N PHE A 463 -21.62 15.35 8.07
CA PHE A 463 -22.44 16.07 9.06
C PHE A 463 -23.67 15.28 9.54
N GLY A 464 -23.91 14.12 8.94
CA GLY A 464 -25.18 13.42 9.05
C GLY A 464 -26.28 14.10 8.23
N THR A 465 -27.31 13.34 7.89
CA THR A 465 -28.50 13.91 7.23
C THR A 465 -29.33 14.72 8.23
N PRO A 466 -29.71 15.98 7.92
CA PRO A 466 -30.62 16.75 8.77
C PRO A 466 -31.92 15.99 9.05
N GLN A 467 -32.53 16.21 10.22
CA GLN A 467 -33.76 15.48 10.61
C GLN A 467 -34.91 15.68 9.61
N TRP A 468 -34.99 16.85 8.97
CA TRP A 468 -36.01 17.23 8.00
C TRP A 468 -35.77 16.72 6.57
N ALA A 469 -34.61 16.12 6.27
CA ALA A 469 -34.29 15.68 4.92
C ALA A 469 -35.02 14.37 4.56
N PRO A 470 -35.70 14.28 3.39
CA PRO A 470 -36.51 13.13 2.96
C PRO A 470 -35.65 11.99 2.35
N VAL A 471 -34.41 11.85 2.82
CA VAL A 471 -33.44 10.85 2.36
C VAL A 471 -33.06 9.91 3.50
N ALA A 472 -32.56 8.72 3.17
CA ALA A 472 -32.11 7.74 4.16
C ALA A 472 -31.13 8.37 5.15
N LYS A 473 -31.31 8.11 6.45
CA LYS A 473 -30.48 8.72 7.48
C LYS A 473 -29.04 8.21 7.38
N VAL A 474 -28.09 9.12 7.17
CA VAL A 474 -26.65 8.82 7.20
C VAL A 474 -26.11 9.25 8.56
N SER A 475 -25.47 8.32 9.27
CA SER A 475 -24.78 8.63 10.53
C SER A 475 -23.53 9.46 10.27
N ARG A 476 -23.16 10.34 11.22
CA ARG A 476 -21.89 11.06 11.19
C ARG A 476 -20.74 10.06 11.05
N SER A 477 -19.84 10.32 10.10
CA SER A 477 -18.63 9.51 9.91
C SER A 477 -17.76 9.51 11.17
N PHE A 478 -17.18 8.36 11.52
CA PHE A 478 -16.22 8.23 12.62
C PHE A 478 -14.82 8.78 12.26
N LEU A 479 -14.56 9.08 10.98
CA LEU A 479 -13.26 9.53 10.50
C LEU A 479 -12.70 10.75 11.25
N PRO A 480 -13.47 11.80 11.58
CA PRO A 480 -12.94 12.94 12.32
C PRO A 480 -12.45 12.54 13.71
N ASP A 481 -13.16 11.64 14.38
CA ASP A 481 -12.80 11.16 15.71
C ASP A 481 -11.54 10.27 15.64
N TRP A 482 -11.38 9.47 14.58
CA TRP A 482 -10.16 8.70 14.32
C TRP A 482 -8.96 9.59 13.95
N VAL A 483 -9.17 10.67 13.18
CA VAL A 483 -8.12 11.66 12.90
C VAL A 483 -7.64 12.31 14.19
N GLN A 484 -8.57 12.76 15.04
CA GLN A 484 -8.23 13.28 16.36
C GLN A 484 -7.50 12.23 17.19
N TRP A 485 -8.01 11.00 17.21
CA TRP A 485 -7.40 9.91 17.95
C TRP A 485 -5.97 9.62 17.49
N ASN A 486 -5.71 9.52 16.20
CA ASN A 486 -4.39 9.13 15.72
C ASN A 486 -3.38 10.28 15.84
N TYR A 487 -3.77 11.49 15.45
CA TYR A 487 -2.82 12.60 15.27
C TYR A 487 -2.69 13.52 16.48
N SER A 488 -3.61 13.47 17.47
CA SER A 488 -3.31 13.99 18.82
C SER A 488 -2.16 13.22 19.48
N GLY A 489 -1.89 12.01 18.99
CA GLY A 489 -0.79 11.15 19.40
C GLY A 489 -1.03 10.48 20.75
N TYR A 490 -0.01 9.77 21.23
CA TYR A 490 0.01 9.23 22.59
C TYR A 490 -0.12 10.36 23.62
N GLU A 491 0.47 11.52 23.33
CA GLU A 491 0.49 12.72 24.17
C GLU A 491 -0.91 13.32 24.40
N GLY A 492 -1.82 13.13 23.45
CA GLY A 492 -3.21 13.59 23.55
C GLY A 492 -4.14 12.67 24.34
N LYS A 493 -3.65 11.53 24.85
CA LYS A 493 -4.50 10.53 25.52
C LYS A 493 -4.65 10.83 27.00
N ALA A 494 -5.83 10.50 27.53
CA ALA A 494 -6.08 10.55 28.97
C ALA A 494 -5.09 9.66 29.76
N ALA A 495 -4.69 8.52 29.18
CA ALA A 495 -3.72 7.61 29.78
C ALA A 495 -2.25 8.00 29.51
N TRP A 496 -1.95 9.15 28.90
CA TRP A 496 -0.59 9.63 28.69
C TRP A 496 0.27 9.69 29.97
N PRO A 497 -0.24 10.15 31.13
CA PRO A 497 0.53 10.14 32.38
C PRO A 497 0.96 8.72 32.79
N GLU A 498 0.10 7.72 32.64
CA GLU A 498 0.42 6.31 32.89
C GLU A 498 1.48 5.81 31.88
N TYR A 499 1.23 5.98 30.59
CA TYR A 499 2.13 5.52 29.52
C TYR A 499 3.53 6.14 29.62
N SER A 500 3.61 7.47 29.76
CA SER A 500 4.88 8.18 29.89
C SER A 500 5.65 7.81 31.16
N ALA A 501 4.94 7.54 32.27
CA ALA A 501 5.57 7.03 33.49
C ALA A 501 6.15 5.62 33.31
N ILE A 502 5.47 4.73 32.58
CA ILE A 502 5.99 3.40 32.24
C ILE A 502 7.26 3.53 31.39
N MET A 503 7.23 4.36 30.34
CA MET A 503 8.39 4.59 29.47
C MET A 503 9.59 5.14 30.25
N ALA A 504 9.37 6.14 31.11
CA ALA A 504 10.41 6.70 31.97
C ALA A 504 10.95 5.66 32.97
N ALA A 505 10.07 4.83 33.54
CA ALA A 505 10.48 3.75 34.44
C ALA A 505 11.33 2.71 33.72
N MET A 506 10.95 2.28 32.52
CA MET A 506 11.71 1.31 31.73
C MET A 506 13.06 1.87 31.29
N LYS A 507 13.14 3.16 30.94
CA LYS A 507 14.43 3.84 30.71
C LYS A 507 15.34 3.78 31.94
N ASN A 508 14.81 4.08 33.12
CA ASN A 508 15.56 3.99 34.38
C ASN A 508 15.95 2.55 34.74
N VAL A 509 15.08 1.58 34.46
CA VAL A 509 15.38 0.15 34.60
C VAL A 509 16.56 -0.23 33.70
N GLY A 510 16.58 0.22 32.44
CA GLY A 510 17.69 0.01 31.53
C GLY A 510 19.03 0.57 32.06
N THR A 511 19.01 1.75 32.68
CA THR A 511 20.20 2.34 33.30
C THR A 511 20.68 1.55 34.52
N ASN A 512 19.77 1.15 35.41
CA ASN A 512 20.11 0.56 36.71
C ASN A 512 20.37 -0.94 36.65
N TYR A 513 19.70 -1.64 35.72
CA TYR A 513 19.73 -3.09 35.60
C TYR A 513 20.24 -3.57 34.23
N GLY A 514 20.63 -2.66 33.33
CA GLY A 514 21.18 -2.96 31.99
C GLY A 514 20.11 -3.06 30.89
N CYS A 515 20.53 -2.85 29.65
CA CYS A 515 19.66 -2.99 28.48
C CYS A 515 19.21 -4.44 28.26
N GLY A 516 18.07 -4.64 27.60
CA GLY A 516 17.51 -5.96 27.31
C GLY A 516 16.06 -5.93 26.85
N ARG A 517 15.53 -7.10 26.49
CA ARG A 517 14.15 -7.23 25.99
C ARG A 517 13.14 -7.22 27.12
N ALA A 518 11.99 -6.63 26.87
CA ALA A 518 10.84 -6.62 27.75
C ALA A 518 9.65 -7.35 27.10
N MET A 519 9.01 -8.21 27.88
CA MET A 519 7.68 -8.74 27.61
C MET A 519 6.69 -8.08 28.57
N TRP A 520 5.51 -7.72 28.10
CA TRP A 520 4.42 -7.29 28.95
C TRP A 520 3.24 -8.25 28.88
N GLU A 521 2.46 -8.27 29.95
CA GLU A 521 1.10 -8.79 29.96
C GLU A 521 0.24 -7.95 29.03
N TYR A 522 -0.24 -8.53 27.93
CA TYR A 522 -1.12 -7.87 26.98
C TYR A 522 -2.56 -7.78 27.48
N ASN A 523 -3.25 -6.72 27.11
CA ASN A 523 -4.71 -6.63 27.18
C ASN A 523 -5.27 -5.59 26.19
N ALA A 524 -6.43 -5.85 25.59
CA ALA A 524 -7.10 -4.91 24.70
C ALA A 524 -7.42 -3.54 25.35
N GLU A 525 -7.55 -3.47 26.68
CA GLU A 525 -7.75 -2.23 27.45
C GLU A 525 -6.56 -1.26 27.36
N GLU A 526 -5.38 -1.74 26.95
CA GLU A 526 -4.23 -0.90 26.60
C GLU A 526 -4.53 0.04 25.43
N ASN A 527 -5.63 -0.17 24.70
CA ASN A 527 -6.16 0.83 23.78
C ASN A 527 -6.41 2.20 24.46
N ALA A 528 -6.53 2.27 25.79
CA ALA A 528 -6.52 3.54 26.53
C ALA A 528 -5.27 4.40 26.26
N PHE A 529 -4.12 3.78 25.96
CA PHE A 529 -2.90 4.47 25.52
C PHE A 529 -3.00 4.99 24.09
N GLY A 530 -4.05 4.66 23.33
CA GLY A 530 -4.22 5.03 21.93
C GLY A 530 -4.19 3.84 20.97
N THR A 531 -3.63 2.71 21.39
CA THR A 531 -3.64 1.42 20.68
C THR A 531 -3.14 0.35 21.65
N PRO A 532 -3.66 -0.89 21.62
CA PRO A 532 -3.13 -1.96 22.46
C PRO A 532 -1.67 -2.32 22.12
N MET A 533 -1.14 -1.81 21.01
CA MET A 533 0.25 -2.02 20.59
C MET A 533 1.22 -0.94 21.10
N ALA A 534 0.79 -0.05 22.01
CA ALA A 534 1.56 1.13 22.41
C ALA A 534 2.94 0.80 23.00
N LEU A 535 3.09 -0.35 23.67
CA LEU A 535 4.34 -0.78 24.28
C LEU A 535 5.35 -1.34 23.27
N MET A 536 4.96 -1.58 22.00
CA MET A 536 5.90 -1.86 20.91
C MET A 536 6.91 -0.72 20.68
N LEU A 537 6.62 0.49 21.16
CA LEU A 537 7.49 1.67 21.12
C LEU A 537 8.45 1.79 22.32
N LEU A 538 8.53 0.81 23.23
CA LEU A 538 9.60 0.76 24.25
C LEU A 538 11.00 1.10 23.70
N PRO A 539 11.46 0.55 22.55
CA PRO A 539 12.77 0.89 22.01
C PRO A 539 12.86 2.35 21.51
N TYR A 540 11.75 2.97 21.07
CA TYR A 540 11.73 4.40 20.73
C TYR A 540 12.02 5.26 21.96
N TRP A 541 11.26 5.05 23.04
CA TRP A 541 11.32 5.89 24.24
C TRP A 541 12.56 5.65 25.11
N THR A 542 13.20 4.50 24.95
CA THR A 542 14.38 4.09 25.72
C THR A 542 15.68 4.18 24.93
N ASN A 543 15.68 4.84 23.76
CA ASN A 543 16.84 4.98 22.88
C ASN A 543 17.48 3.62 22.52
N ASN A 544 16.66 2.65 22.14
CA ASN A 544 17.04 1.27 21.82
C ASN A 544 17.71 0.49 22.97
N CYS A 545 17.53 0.91 24.24
CA CYS A 545 18.05 0.14 25.38
C CYS A 545 17.08 -0.96 25.83
N ILE A 546 15.77 -0.68 25.82
CA ILE A 546 14.74 -1.68 26.11
C ILE A 546 14.04 -2.05 24.81
N ASP A 547 14.35 -3.25 24.33
CA ASP A 547 13.65 -3.84 23.19
C ASP A 547 12.27 -4.38 23.64
N SER A 548 11.37 -4.57 22.70
CA SER A 548 10.02 -5.08 22.91
C SER A 548 9.90 -6.50 22.37
N MET A 549 9.28 -7.43 23.09
CA MET A 549 9.06 -8.78 22.55
C MET A 549 8.00 -8.82 21.45
N GLU A 550 7.09 -7.84 21.45
CA GLU A 550 6.08 -7.67 20.41
C GLU A 550 6.41 -6.51 19.46
N GLY A 551 5.95 -6.60 18.23
CA GLY A 551 6.18 -5.62 17.18
C GLY A 551 5.19 -5.71 16.04
N LEU A 552 5.08 -4.68 15.20
CA LEU A 552 4.02 -4.70 14.18
C LEU A 552 4.27 -5.72 13.05
N PHE A 553 5.53 -5.98 12.70
CA PHE A 553 5.87 -6.79 11.54
C PHE A 553 5.88 -8.28 11.86
N PHE A 554 4.70 -8.82 12.19
CA PHE A 554 4.49 -10.21 12.58
C PHE A 554 5.18 -11.18 11.61
N GLU A 555 4.97 -11.00 10.31
CA GLU A 555 5.45 -11.91 9.27
C GLU A 555 6.95 -11.74 8.93
N SER A 556 7.64 -10.76 9.55
CA SER A 556 9.05 -10.51 9.29
C SER A 556 10.02 -11.30 10.16
N SER A 557 9.56 -11.98 11.22
CA SER A 557 10.40 -12.84 12.06
C SER A 557 9.84 -14.26 12.14
N ALA A 558 10.70 -15.26 11.91
CA ALA A 558 10.35 -16.66 12.19
C ALA A 558 10.26 -16.97 13.70
N THR A 559 10.56 -16.00 14.57
CA THR A 559 10.39 -16.12 16.03
C THR A 559 9.04 -15.60 16.54
N THR A 560 8.28 -14.85 15.73
CA THR A 560 6.96 -14.33 16.08
C THR A 560 5.99 -15.36 16.71
N PRO A 561 5.91 -16.62 16.22
CA PRO A 561 4.99 -17.59 16.83
C PRO A 561 5.24 -17.85 18.32
N TYR A 562 6.50 -17.87 18.74
CA TYR A 562 6.88 -18.14 20.13
C TYR A 562 6.58 -16.95 21.04
N HIS A 563 6.62 -15.73 20.51
CA HIS A 563 6.12 -14.55 21.23
C HIS A 563 4.65 -14.72 21.58
N PHE A 564 3.79 -15.08 20.62
CA PHE A 564 2.36 -15.21 20.89
C PHE A 564 2.03 -16.39 21.82
N LEU A 565 2.80 -17.48 21.79
CA LEU A 565 2.68 -18.54 22.80
C LEU A 565 2.99 -18.00 24.21
N ASN A 566 4.09 -17.24 24.36
CA ASN A 566 4.44 -16.61 25.64
C ASN A 566 3.40 -15.57 26.07
N GLN A 567 2.85 -14.80 25.13
CA GLN A 567 1.82 -13.80 25.42
C GLN A 567 0.58 -14.47 26.01
N SER A 568 0.18 -15.62 25.46
CA SER A 568 -0.93 -16.45 25.97
C SER A 568 -0.69 -16.94 27.40
N GLU A 569 0.55 -17.32 27.73
CA GLU A 569 0.95 -17.80 29.06
C GLU A 569 1.09 -16.68 30.10
N LEU A 570 1.39 -15.45 29.67
CA LEU A 570 1.77 -14.34 30.53
C LEU A 570 0.69 -13.25 30.65
N SER A 571 -0.45 -13.42 29.98
CA SER A 571 -1.52 -12.42 29.95
C SER A 571 -2.84 -13.00 30.43
N ALA A 572 -3.57 -12.25 31.25
CA ALA A 572 -4.92 -12.65 31.64
C ALA A 572 -5.93 -12.64 30.47
N ALA A 573 -5.69 -11.79 29.47
CA ALA A 573 -6.52 -11.65 28.28
C ALA A 573 -5.63 -11.43 27.03
N PRO A 574 -4.93 -12.49 26.56
CA PRO A 574 -4.02 -12.39 25.42
C PRO A 574 -4.76 -12.07 24.12
N SER A 575 -4.03 -11.60 23.11
CA SER A 575 -4.57 -11.32 21.78
C SER A 575 -4.72 -12.57 20.93
N ASP A 576 -3.88 -13.59 21.17
CA ASP A 576 -3.81 -14.85 20.41
C ASP A 576 -3.85 -14.64 18.88
N ALA A 577 -3.09 -13.64 18.40
CA ALA A 577 -3.33 -13.02 17.10
C ALA A 577 -2.98 -13.93 15.90
N MET A 578 -2.06 -14.87 16.06
CA MET A 578 -1.66 -15.79 14.99
C MET A 578 -2.55 -17.05 15.02
N SER A 579 -3.16 -17.39 13.87
CA SER A 579 -4.01 -18.57 13.76
C SER A 579 -3.19 -19.87 13.72
N GLY A 580 -3.75 -20.95 14.25
CA GLY A 580 -3.19 -22.30 14.19
C GLY A 580 -2.09 -22.61 15.22
N LEU A 581 -1.83 -21.71 16.18
CA LEU A 581 -0.93 -21.98 17.30
C LEU A 581 -1.65 -22.69 18.46
N PRO A 582 -0.95 -23.59 19.20
CA PRO A 582 -1.52 -24.28 20.34
C PRO A 582 -1.47 -23.41 21.60
N TYR A 583 -2.35 -22.41 21.69
CA TYR A 583 -2.47 -21.56 22.87
C TYR A 583 -2.98 -22.35 24.08
N ALA A 584 -2.22 -22.33 25.18
CA ALA A 584 -2.54 -23.06 26.41
C ALA A 584 -3.22 -22.18 27.48
N GLY A 585 -3.34 -20.87 27.23
CA GLY A 585 -3.84 -19.89 28.19
C GLY A 585 -2.85 -19.61 29.32
N LEU A 586 -3.33 -18.88 30.33
CA LEU A 586 -2.50 -18.32 31.40
C LEU A 586 -1.72 -19.39 32.19
N ASN A 587 -0.39 -19.30 32.17
CA ASN A 587 0.53 -20.15 32.94
C ASN A 587 1.85 -19.39 33.16
N VAL A 588 1.87 -18.49 34.15
CA VAL A 588 3.01 -17.60 34.41
C VAL A 588 4.33 -18.36 34.66
N PRO A 589 4.39 -19.45 35.46
CA PRO A 589 5.64 -20.18 35.64
C PRO A 589 6.22 -20.72 34.32
N LEU A 590 5.38 -21.32 33.47
CA LEU A 590 5.82 -21.80 32.15
C LEU A 590 6.29 -20.63 31.27
N GLY A 591 5.52 -19.54 31.25
CA GLY A 591 5.89 -18.32 30.54
C GLY A 591 7.24 -17.77 30.99
N VAL A 592 7.56 -17.78 32.29
CA VAL A 592 8.86 -17.34 32.81
C VAL A 592 10.00 -18.22 32.32
N GLU A 593 9.82 -19.54 32.24
CA GLU A 593 10.84 -20.44 31.65
C GLU A 593 11.05 -20.15 30.15
N HIS A 594 9.98 -19.85 29.41
CA HIS A 594 10.07 -19.40 28.03
C HIS A 594 10.75 -18.02 27.88
N LEU A 595 10.49 -17.07 28.78
CA LEU A 595 11.22 -15.80 28.83
C LEU A 595 12.72 -16.02 29.02
N GLN A 596 13.11 -16.96 29.90
CA GLN A 596 14.51 -17.35 30.07
C GLN A 596 15.08 -17.96 28.78
N MET A 597 14.32 -18.81 28.09
CA MET A 597 14.72 -19.44 26.83
C MET A 597 15.00 -18.42 25.73
N LEU A 598 14.13 -17.42 25.57
CA LEU A 598 14.27 -16.34 24.57
C LEU A 598 15.25 -15.24 25.00
N GLY A 599 15.65 -15.21 26.28
CA GLY A 599 16.58 -14.20 26.80
C GLY A 599 15.90 -12.87 27.08
N VAL A 600 14.61 -12.91 27.44
CA VAL A 600 13.84 -11.74 27.85
C VAL A 600 14.24 -11.37 29.27
N ARG A 601 14.71 -10.13 29.44
CA ARG A 601 15.29 -9.65 30.70
C ARG A 601 14.23 -9.11 31.65
N TYR A 602 13.17 -8.53 31.10
CA TYR A 602 12.14 -7.83 31.87
C TYR A 602 10.75 -8.39 31.57
N PHE A 603 9.98 -8.62 32.63
CA PHE A 603 8.56 -8.94 32.54
C PHE A 603 7.74 -7.83 33.22
N MET A 604 6.68 -7.36 32.56
CA MET A 604 5.81 -6.29 33.04
C MET A 604 4.39 -6.85 33.20
N ALA A 605 3.85 -6.85 34.42
CA ALA A 605 2.51 -7.38 34.71
C ALA A 605 1.70 -6.42 35.56
N TYR A 606 0.38 -6.44 35.44
CA TYR A 606 -0.48 -5.53 36.21
C TYR A 606 -1.79 -6.16 36.70
N THR A 607 -2.26 -7.26 36.12
CA THR A 607 -3.48 -7.89 36.64
C THR A 607 -3.19 -8.66 37.93
N PRO A 608 -4.15 -8.71 38.89
CA PRO A 608 -3.93 -9.37 40.16
C PRO A 608 -3.50 -10.84 40.04
N ALA A 609 -4.06 -11.58 39.07
CA ALA A 609 -3.74 -12.99 38.85
C ALA A 609 -2.28 -13.18 38.40
N VAL A 610 -1.85 -12.42 37.39
CA VAL A 610 -0.48 -12.49 36.84
C VAL A 610 0.53 -11.99 37.86
N VAL A 611 0.24 -10.89 38.56
CA VAL A 611 1.11 -10.34 39.61
C VAL A 611 1.27 -11.32 40.79
N SER A 612 0.19 -11.97 41.22
CA SER A 612 0.24 -12.97 42.30
C SER A 612 1.14 -14.16 41.94
N ALA A 613 0.98 -14.69 40.72
CA ALA A 613 1.81 -15.78 40.22
C ALA A 613 3.27 -15.33 40.04
N ALA A 614 3.50 -14.13 39.49
CA ALA A 614 4.84 -13.58 39.27
C ALA A 614 5.59 -13.32 40.60
N ASN A 615 4.90 -12.85 41.63
CA ASN A 615 5.49 -12.68 42.97
C ASN A 615 5.84 -14.01 43.65
N SER A 616 5.18 -15.10 43.25
CA SER A 616 5.42 -16.44 43.79
C SER A 616 6.52 -17.19 43.04
N ASP A 617 6.90 -16.74 41.84
CA ASP A 617 7.92 -17.39 41.02
C ASP A 617 9.34 -17.02 41.48
N PRO A 618 10.17 -17.99 41.90
CA PRO A 618 11.52 -17.72 42.38
C PRO A 618 12.48 -17.21 41.29
N ASN A 619 12.13 -17.33 40.01
CA ASN A 619 12.90 -16.83 38.88
C ASN A 619 12.62 -15.37 38.55
N LEU A 620 11.61 -14.77 39.18
CA LEU A 620 11.32 -13.35 39.06
C LEU A 620 11.80 -12.58 40.28
N LYS A 621 12.24 -11.35 40.05
CA LYS A 621 12.56 -10.39 41.11
C LYS A 621 11.85 -9.08 40.79
N LEU A 622 10.89 -8.68 41.61
CA LEU A 622 10.28 -7.36 41.50
C LEU A 622 11.36 -6.27 41.69
N ILE A 623 11.50 -5.37 40.72
CA ILE A 623 12.51 -4.30 40.75
C ILE A 623 11.89 -2.90 40.71
N ARG A 624 10.66 -2.77 40.22
CA ARG A 624 9.97 -1.49 40.13
C ARG A 624 8.47 -1.68 40.06
N GLN A 625 7.72 -0.74 40.67
CA GLN A 625 6.30 -0.57 40.47
C GLN A 625 6.02 0.81 39.84
N VAL A 626 5.02 0.90 38.99
CA VAL A 626 4.61 2.13 38.29
C VAL A 626 3.09 2.24 38.31
N GLY A 627 2.58 3.33 38.85
CA GLY A 627 1.14 3.62 38.91
C GLY A 627 0.53 3.58 40.32
N PRO A 628 -0.77 3.95 40.44
CA PRO A 628 -1.57 4.59 39.40
C PRO A 628 -1.18 6.08 39.23
N ALA A 629 -1.24 6.58 38.00
CA ALA A 629 -0.85 7.95 37.64
C ALA A 629 -2.07 8.87 37.47
N GLY A 630 -2.81 9.15 38.55
CA GLY A 630 -3.79 10.25 38.62
C GLY A 630 -5.26 9.88 38.94
N PRO A 631 -6.13 10.87 39.21
CA PRO A 631 -7.50 10.65 39.63
C PRO A 631 -8.46 10.51 38.44
N ALA A 632 -9.12 9.34 38.37
CA ALA A 632 -10.42 9.02 37.78
C ALA A 632 -10.91 9.85 36.56
N ALA A 633 -10.70 9.31 35.36
CA ALA A 633 -11.74 9.27 34.32
C ALA A 633 -11.52 8.08 33.35
N SER A 634 -12.53 7.22 33.25
CA SER A 634 -12.64 5.94 32.53
C SER A 634 -12.01 4.70 33.22
N SER A 635 -12.76 3.61 33.21
CA SER A 635 -12.97 2.69 34.34
C SER A 635 -11.92 1.62 34.59
N ILE A 636 -10.75 1.66 33.95
CA ILE A 636 -9.68 0.66 34.19
C ILE A 636 -8.26 1.28 34.22
N ALA A 637 -8.02 2.37 33.48
CA ALA A 637 -6.70 3.03 33.43
C ALA A 637 -6.25 3.70 34.75
N ASN A 638 -7.15 3.87 35.73
CA ASN A 638 -6.87 4.64 36.95
C ASN A 638 -6.54 3.79 38.20
N THR A 639 -6.46 2.46 38.07
CA THR A 639 -6.16 1.55 39.18
C THR A 639 -4.98 0.62 38.91
N ARG A 640 -4.44 0.61 37.69
CA ARG A 640 -3.35 -0.29 37.31
C ARG A 640 -2.03 0.12 37.97
N VAL A 641 -1.39 -0.87 38.60
CA VAL A 641 -0.01 -0.77 39.06
C VAL A 641 0.80 -1.78 38.27
N TRP A 642 1.66 -1.29 37.39
CA TRP A 642 2.59 -2.11 36.63
C TRP A 642 3.73 -2.56 37.53
N ASN A 643 3.91 -3.87 37.64
CA ASN A 643 4.97 -4.54 38.35
C ASN A 643 6.02 -4.99 37.33
N ILE A 644 7.23 -4.45 37.44
CA ILE A 644 8.34 -4.75 36.55
C ILE A 644 9.28 -5.70 37.28
N TYR A 645 9.47 -6.88 36.69
CA TYR A 645 10.31 -7.95 37.22
C TYR A 645 11.57 -8.12 36.38
N LEU A 646 12.68 -8.38 37.05
CA LEU A 646 13.89 -8.92 36.43
C LEU A 646 13.75 -10.44 36.34
N VAL A 647 13.89 -10.98 35.13
CA VAL A 647 13.90 -12.43 34.87
C VAL A 647 15.33 -12.95 35.11
N LYS A 648 15.50 -13.84 36.09
CA LYS A 648 16.79 -14.50 36.38
C LYS A 648 17.18 -15.42 35.22
N ASN A 649 18.46 -15.71 35.03
CA ASN A 649 18.96 -16.64 34.00
C ASN A 649 18.59 -16.31 32.54
N SER A 650 18.31 -15.04 32.25
CA SER A 650 17.87 -14.53 30.94
C SER A 650 19.00 -14.00 30.05
N ALA A 651 20.27 -14.36 30.32
CA ALA A 651 21.40 -13.87 29.53
C ALA A 651 21.23 -14.20 28.03
N GLN A 652 21.53 -13.23 27.16
CA GLN A 652 21.36 -13.34 25.70
C GLN A 652 22.25 -14.42 25.06
N VAL A 653 23.39 -14.71 25.70
CA VAL A 653 24.28 -15.81 25.30
C VAL A 653 24.50 -16.70 26.52
N ALA A 654 24.35 -18.01 26.34
CA ALA A 654 24.41 -18.98 27.43
C ALA A 654 25.15 -20.27 27.01
N PRO A 655 25.88 -20.92 27.93
CA PRO A 655 26.47 -22.22 27.66
C PRO A 655 25.41 -23.30 27.52
N LEU A 656 25.70 -24.34 26.75
CA LEU A 656 24.84 -25.52 26.60
C LEU A 656 25.29 -26.65 27.51
N LYS A 657 24.33 -27.40 28.06
CA LYS A 657 24.58 -28.61 28.87
C LYS A 657 24.74 -29.86 28.01
N TYR A 658 24.05 -29.92 26.87
CA TYR A 658 24.03 -31.07 25.96
C TYR A 658 24.26 -30.65 24.51
N LEU A 659 24.78 -31.56 23.69
CA LEU A 659 24.93 -31.34 22.25
C LEU A 659 23.57 -31.15 21.57
N PRO A 660 23.42 -30.15 20.68
CA PRO A 660 22.21 -30.04 19.85
C PRO A 660 22.01 -31.25 18.94
N ALA A 661 20.76 -31.58 18.62
CA ALA A 661 20.41 -32.66 17.71
C ALA A 661 19.89 -32.10 16.37
N VAL A 662 20.52 -32.50 15.27
CA VAL A 662 20.15 -32.03 13.93
C VAL A 662 18.97 -32.83 13.38
N LEU A 663 17.95 -32.13 12.92
CA LEU A 663 16.79 -32.71 12.26
C LEU A 663 17.18 -33.25 10.87
N SER A 664 16.53 -34.32 10.43
CA SER A 664 16.73 -34.88 9.08
C SER A 664 16.50 -33.83 7.95
N PRO A 665 17.13 -33.97 6.77
CA PRO A 665 17.23 -32.91 5.74
C PRO A 665 15.91 -32.30 5.20
N ASN A 666 14.75 -32.95 5.42
CA ASN A 666 13.45 -32.51 4.91
C ASN A 666 12.66 -31.62 5.88
N SER A 667 13.28 -31.16 6.97
CA SER A 667 12.61 -30.41 8.04
C SER A 667 12.78 -28.89 7.95
N ASN A 668 13.45 -28.40 6.91
CA ASN A 668 13.91 -27.01 6.82
C ASN A 668 12.94 -26.07 6.11
N SER A 669 11.82 -26.57 5.56
CA SER A 669 10.77 -25.69 5.04
C SER A 669 10.16 -24.87 6.18
N ARG A 670 9.63 -23.67 5.87
CA ARG A 670 9.02 -22.77 6.86
C ARG A 670 8.01 -23.49 7.76
N VAL A 671 7.09 -24.25 7.16
CA VAL A 671 6.03 -24.97 7.87
C VAL A 671 6.56 -26.17 8.64
N ALA A 672 7.44 -26.99 8.04
CA ALA A 672 7.99 -28.17 8.72
C ALA A 672 8.85 -27.79 9.93
N TRP A 673 9.65 -26.72 9.79
CA TRP A 673 10.42 -26.16 10.90
C TRP A 673 9.49 -25.68 12.01
N LEU A 674 8.49 -24.85 11.67
CA LEU A 674 7.56 -24.29 12.65
C LEU A 674 6.85 -25.40 13.43
N ASN A 675 6.27 -26.39 12.76
CA ASN A 675 5.56 -27.49 13.41
C ASN A 675 6.47 -28.27 14.37
N SER A 676 7.67 -28.63 13.93
CA SER A 676 8.62 -29.40 14.75
C SER A 676 9.12 -28.59 15.94
N SER A 677 9.37 -27.31 15.72
CA SER A 677 9.95 -26.41 16.72
C SER A 677 8.92 -25.93 17.74
N VAL A 678 7.65 -25.73 17.35
CA VAL A 678 6.53 -25.48 18.28
C VAL A 678 6.25 -26.71 19.13
N ALA A 679 6.28 -27.92 18.55
CA ALA A 679 6.14 -29.15 19.33
C ALA A 679 7.22 -29.29 20.40
N TRP A 680 8.48 -28.97 20.06
CA TRP A 680 9.58 -28.90 21.03
C TRP A 680 9.39 -27.79 22.06
N TYR A 681 8.96 -26.60 21.62
CA TYR A 681 8.77 -25.43 22.49
C TYR A 681 7.74 -25.72 23.58
N GLN A 682 6.62 -26.35 23.22
CA GLN A 682 5.55 -26.68 24.16
C GLN A 682 5.83 -27.87 25.08
N ASN A 683 7.00 -28.51 25.00
CA ASN A 683 7.32 -29.71 25.76
C ASN A 683 8.58 -29.52 26.64
N PRO A 684 8.42 -29.12 27.92
CA PRO A 684 9.54 -28.92 28.85
C PRO A 684 10.48 -30.12 28.99
N ALA A 685 9.98 -31.35 28.77
CA ALA A 685 10.80 -32.55 28.83
C ALA A 685 11.85 -32.64 27.70
N GLU A 686 11.72 -31.85 26.64
CA GLU A 686 12.63 -31.85 25.48
C GLU A 686 13.67 -30.72 25.49
N TRP A 687 13.52 -29.71 26.36
CA TRP A 687 14.34 -28.49 26.29
C TRP A 687 15.82 -28.70 26.58
N GLN A 688 16.19 -29.82 27.19
CA GLN A 688 17.60 -30.16 27.45
C GLN A 688 18.42 -30.27 26.16
N VAL A 689 17.79 -30.65 25.04
CA VAL A 689 18.47 -30.79 23.75
C VAL A 689 17.79 -29.95 22.68
N LEU A 690 18.49 -28.90 22.24
CA LEU A 690 18.03 -28.04 21.14
C LEU A 690 17.94 -28.84 19.83
N ARG A 691 16.87 -28.61 19.06
CA ARG A 691 16.77 -29.13 17.68
C ARG A 691 17.43 -28.17 16.71
N ALA A 692 18.25 -28.68 15.79
CA ALA A 692 19.04 -27.89 14.85
C ALA A 692 18.66 -28.19 13.39
N ALA A 693 18.60 -27.16 12.55
CA ALA A 693 18.34 -27.31 11.11
C ALA A 693 19.54 -27.91 10.36
N SER A 694 20.73 -27.64 10.88
CA SER A 694 22.02 -28.09 10.37
C SER A 694 23.04 -28.05 11.52
N GLY A 695 24.19 -28.69 11.33
CA GLY A 695 25.23 -28.71 12.35
C GLY A 695 26.43 -29.57 11.96
N PRO A 696 27.52 -29.48 12.73
CA PRO A 696 28.68 -30.37 12.63
C PRO A 696 28.32 -31.86 12.54
N ALA A 697 29.16 -32.64 11.87
CA ALA A 697 28.94 -34.07 11.63
C ALA A 697 28.87 -34.91 12.92
N ASN A 698 29.51 -34.45 14.00
CA ASN A 698 29.49 -35.10 15.31
C ASN A 698 28.24 -34.81 16.16
N TRP A 699 27.33 -33.93 15.72
CA TRP A 699 26.05 -33.75 16.40
C TRP A 699 25.13 -34.95 16.10
N PRO A 700 24.31 -35.42 17.04
CA PRO A 700 23.35 -36.49 16.76
C PRO A 700 22.35 -36.06 15.68
N ARG A 701 21.89 -37.02 14.88
CA ARG A 701 20.87 -36.83 13.84
C ARG A 701 19.58 -37.52 14.27
N VAL A 702 18.47 -36.80 14.23
CA VAL A 702 17.18 -37.28 14.76
C VAL A 702 16.03 -37.02 13.79
N SER A 703 15.04 -37.92 13.80
CA SER A 703 13.79 -37.72 13.07
C SER A 703 12.98 -36.56 13.69
N PRO A 704 12.26 -35.75 12.89
CA PRO A 704 11.39 -34.68 13.40
C PRO A 704 10.28 -35.17 14.32
N LYS A 705 9.88 -36.45 14.19
CA LYS A 705 8.87 -37.09 15.03
C LYS A 705 9.44 -37.65 16.34
N SER A 706 10.76 -37.57 16.55
CA SER A 706 11.41 -38.13 17.72
C SER A 706 11.18 -37.24 18.93
N VAL A 707 10.38 -37.73 19.88
CA VAL A 707 10.03 -37.03 21.13
C VAL A 707 11.23 -36.91 22.09
N LYS A 708 12.30 -37.70 21.93
CA LYS A 708 13.48 -37.60 22.80
C LYS A 708 14.77 -37.66 22.02
N ALA A 709 15.50 -36.54 22.01
CA ALA A 709 16.84 -36.47 21.46
C ALA A 709 17.88 -37.08 22.43
N PRO A 710 19.02 -37.60 21.93
CA PRO A 710 20.12 -38.05 22.79
C PRO A 710 20.72 -36.92 23.63
N GLU A 711 20.71 -37.08 24.95
CA GLU A 711 21.32 -36.16 25.93
C GLU A 711 22.83 -36.42 26.05
N ILE A 712 23.61 -35.97 25.05
CA ILE A 712 25.07 -36.13 25.06
C ILE A 712 25.70 -34.93 25.80
N PRO A 713 26.30 -35.13 27.00
CA PRO A 713 26.74 -34.04 27.86
C PRO A 713 27.92 -33.26 27.26
N LEU A 714 27.93 -31.96 27.49
CA LEU A 714 29.01 -31.05 27.12
C LEU A 714 29.91 -30.72 28.32
N PRO A 715 31.22 -30.51 28.10
CA PRO A 715 32.10 -29.95 29.13
C PRO A 715 31.58 -28.59 29.60
N SER A 716 31.76 -28.29 30.90
CA SER A 716 31.42 -26.98 31.45
C SER A 716 32.13 -25.86 30.68
N ASN A 717 31.38 -24.80 30.39
CA ASN A 717 31.86 -23.59 29.72
C ASN A 717 31.19 -22.37 30.35
N THR A 718 31.96 -21.32 30.59
CA THR A 718 31.47 -20.02 31.05
C THR A 718 31.44 -19.05 29.87
N VAL A 719 30.35 -18.30 29.77
CA VAL A 719 30.19 -17.17 28.83
C VAL A 719 30.28 -15.87 29.61
N SER A 720 31.09 -14.92 29.15
CA SER A 720 31.28 -13.61 29.78
C SER A 720 31.36 -12.49 28.75
N ALA A 721 31.43 -11.24 29.23
CA ALA A 721 31.65 -10.05 28.40
C ALA A 721 30.66 -9.90 27.22
N ILE A 722 29.41 -10.33 27.42
CA ILE A 722 28.37 -10.23 26.38
C ILE A 722 28.10 -8.76 26.09
N LYS A 723 28.29 -8.36 24.84
CA LYS A 723 27.92 -7.02 24.32
C LYS A 723 27.12 -7.19 23.05
N THR A 724 26.01 -6.47 22.98
CA THR A 724 25.09 -6.47 21.83
C THR A 724 24.92 -5.06 21.34
N THR A 725 24.93 -4.90 20.02
CA THR A 725 24.54 -3.67 19.33
C THR A 725 23.42 -3.98 18.34
N ALA A 726 22.96 -2.98 17.59
CA ALA A 726 21.95 -3.16 16.54
C ALA A 726 22.31 -4.23 15.49
N SER A 727 23.60 -4.55 15.29
CA SER A 727 24.05 -5.47 14.24
C SER A 727 25.18 -6.42 14.66
N THR A 728 25.58 -6.42 15.94
CA THR A 728 26.67 -7.27 16.42
C THR A 728 26.38 -7.88 17.79
N ILE A 729 26.91 -9.08 18.02
CA ILE A 729 26.91 -9.75 19.33
C ILE A 729 28.34 -10.24 19.55
N THR A 730 28.95 -9.86 20.67
CA THR A 730 30.29 -10.31 21.06
C THR A 730 30.25 -10.91 22.46
N PHE A 731 31.06 -11.92 22.70
CA PHE A 731 31.18 -12.57 24.00
C PHE A 731 32.48 -13.37 24.08
N ASP A 732 32.89 -13.66 25.31
CA ASP A 732 34.04 -14.52 25.59
C ASP A 732 33.59 -15.87 26.13
N VAL A 733 34.37 -16.91 25.85
CA VAL A 733 34.17 -18.27 26.35
C VAL A 733 35.41 -18.79 27.06
N SER A 734 35.22 -19.53 28.14
CA SER A 734 36.31 -20.19 28.86
C SER A 734 36.92 -21.38 28.11
N ARG A 735 36.16 -22.00 27.20
CA ARG A 735 36.55 -23.19 26.45
C ARG A 735 36.06 -23.11 25.01
N VAL A 736 36.96 -23.36 24.07
CA VAL A 736 36.66 -23.48 22.63
C VAL A 736 36.17 -24.89 22.29
N GLY A 737 35.51 -25.04 21.14
CA GLY A 737 34.96 -26.32 20.65
C GLY A 737 33.66 -26.77 21.34
N VAL A 738 33.21 -26.06 22.37
CA VAL A 738 31.95 -26.33 23.06
C VAL A 738 30.84 -25.41 22.52
N PRO A 739 29.74 -25.95 21.98
CA PRO A 739 28.62 -25.15 21.46
C PRO A 739 28.07 -24.16 22.50
N VAL A 740 27.73 -22.95 22.03
CA VAL A 740 27.15 -21.87 22.84
C VAL A 740 25.84 -21.41 22.22
N TYR A 741 24.83 -21.19 23.06
CA TYR A 741 23.51 -20.74 22.65
C TYR A 741 23.43 -19.22 22.60
N VAL A 742 22.95 -18.69 21.47
CA VAL A 742 22.76 -17.27 21.22
C VAL A 742 21.27 -17.03 20.99
N LYS A 743 20.63 -16.41 21.98
CA LYS A 743 19.19 -16.15 22.03
C LYS A 743 18.83 -14.92 21.21
N THR A 744 19.14 -14.96 19.93
CA THR A 744 18.78 -13.94 18.94
C THR A 744 18.23 -14.69 17.73
N SER A 745 17.16 -14.16 17.15
CA SER A 745 16.47 -14.79 16.03
C SER A 745 17.45 -15.11 14.90
N TYR A 746 17.35 -16.32 14.36
CA TYR A 746 18.18 -16.76 13.26
C TYR A 746 17.70 -16.14 11.95
N PHE A 747 18.66 -15.64 11.19
CA PHE A 747 18.50 -15.27 9.79
C PHE A 747 19.82 -15.57 9.04
N PRO A 748 19.80 -15.98 7.75
CA PRO A 748 21.00 -16.43 7.02
C PRO A 748 22.16 -15.43 6.92
N ASP A 749 21.87 -14.14 7.10
CA ASP A 749 22.87 -13.08 7.00
C ASP A 749 23.72 -12.89 8.24
N TRP A 750 23.37 -13.52 9.36
CA TRP A 750 24.27 -13.60 10.50
C TRP A 750 25.55 -14.36 10.12
N LYS A 751 26.69 -13.69 10.34
CA LYS A 751 28.04 -14.24 10.18
C LYS A 751 28.74 -14.27 11.51
N VAL A 752 29.79 -15.10 11.60
CA VAL A 752 30.57 -15.24 12.82
C VAL A 752 32.07 -15.27 12.53
N GLN A 753 32.84 -14.66 13.43
CA GLN A 753 34.29 -14.69 13.52
C GLN A 753 34.68 -15.32 14.86
N GLY A 754 35.70 -16.17 14.86
CA GLY A 754 36.12 -16.88 16.06
C GLY A 754 35.23 -18.07 16.45
N ALA A 755 34.34 -18.51 15.56
CA ALA A 755 33.51 -19.70 15.73
C ALA A 755 33.10 -20.30 14.38
N SER A 756 32.58 -21.53 14.39
CA SER A 756 31.80 -22.12 13.29
C SER A 756 30.29 -21.93 13.49
N GLY A 757 29.53 -21.84 12.40
CA GLY A 757 28.10 -21.53 12.39
C GLY A 757 27.80 -20.17 11.76
N PRO A 758 26.76 -19.44 12.20
CA PRO A 758 25.74 -19.85 13.15
C PRO A 758 24.79 -20.92 12.60
N TYR A 759 24.33 -21.81 13.46
CA TYR A 759 23.37 -22.86 13.15
C TYR A 759 21.99 -22.47 13.68
N ARG A 760 20.95 -22.56 12.82
CA ARG A 760 19.56 -22.35 13.24
C ARG A 760 19.14 -23.47 14.18
N VAL A 761 18.64 -23.11 15.36
CA VAL A 761 18.14 -24.03 16.37
C VAL A 761 16.77 -23.60 16.90
N SER A 762 16.04 -24.51 17.52
CA SER A 762 14.77 -24.20 18.18
C SER A 762 14.95 -23.12 19.27
N PRO A 763 13.95 -22.25 19.46
CA PRO A 763 12.71 -22.13 18.68
C PRO A 763 12.91 -21.49 17.28
N ASN A 764 13.81 -20.52 17.17
CA ASN A 764 14.35 -20.00 15.91
C ASN A 764 15.59 -19.17 16.24
N LEU A 765 16.45 -19.68 17.11
CA LEU A 765 17.61 -18.98 17.64
C LEU A 765 18.89 -19.56 17.03
N MET A 766 20.06 -19.20 17.58
CA MET A 766 21.35 -19.55 17.00
C MET A 766 22.23 -20.34 17.96
N VAL A 767 23.00 -21.28 17.42
CA VAL A 767 24.16 -21.88 18.10
C VAL A 767 25.42 -21.60 17.30
N VAL A 768 26.51 -21.31 17.99
CA VAL A 768 27.86 -21.23 17.41
C VAL A 768 28.81 -22.15 18.16
N VAL A 769 29.86 -22.62 17.48
CA VAL A 769 30.92 -23.45 18.06
C VAL A 769 32.22 -22.66 18.07
N PRO A 770 32.63 -22.06 19.20
CA PRO A 770 33.80 -21.19 19.28
C PRO A 770 35.07 -21.91 18.84
N THR A 771 35.88 -21.25 18.01
CA THR A 771 37.23 -21.68 17.62
C THR A 771 38.30 -20.81 18.29
N THR A 772 37.91 -19.64 18.79
CA THR A 772 38.71 -18.77 19.66
C THR A 772 37.93 -18.44 20.93
N THR A 773 38.62 -17.94 21.96
CA THR A 773 37.99 -17.56 23.24
C THR A 773 37.12 -16.31 23.10
N HIS A 774 37.42 -15.42 22.17
CA HIS A 774 36.57 -14.28 21.82
C HIS A 774 35.76 -14.59 20.56
N VAL A 775 34.44 -14.42 20.62
CA VAL A 775 33.53 -14.64 19.49
C VAL A 775 32.85 -13.34 19.10
N ARG A 776 32.79 -13.07 17.79
CA ARG A 776 32.06 -11.93 17.23
C ARG A 776 31.08 -12.39 16.16
N MET A 777 29.80 -12.17 16.41
CA MET A 777 28.73 -12.32 15.43
C MET A 777 28.35 -10.95 14.89
N TYR A 778 28.07 -10.87 13.59
CA TYR A 778 27.61 -9.64 12.95
C TYR A 778 26.63 -9.92 11.83
N TYR A 779 25.69 -9.00 11.61
CA TYR A 779 24.75 -9.08 10.51
C TYR A 779 25.41 -8.61 9.20
N GLY A 780 25.63 -9.55 8.29
CA GLY A 780 26.40 -9.36 7.07
C GLY A 780 25.60 -8.77 5.90
N VAL A 781 26.13 -9.02 4.70
CA VAL A 781 25.44 -8.85 3.41
C VAL A 781 25.60 -10.16 2.65
N SER A 782 24.51 -10.76 2.18
CA SER A 782 24.55 -12.00 1.40
C SER A 782 25.11 -11.79 -0.02
N ALA A 783 25.47 -12.90 -0.69
CA ALA A 783 25.74 -12.87 -2.13
C ALA A 783 24.49 -12.46 -2.93
N VAL A 784 23.30 -12.86 -2.46
CA VAL A 784 22.01 -12.50 -3.06
C VAL A 784 21.84 -10.98 -3.05
N GLU A 785 22.02 -10.35 -1.90
CA GLU A 785 21.94 -8.89 -1.74
C GLU A 785 22.95 -8.17 -2.64
N LYS A 786 24.23 -8.58 -2.63
CA LYS A 786 25.26 -7.98 -3.49
C LYS A 786 24.90 -8.03 -4.98
N VAL A 787 24.43 -9.18 -5.46
CA VAL A 787 24.03 -9.33 -6.87
C VAL A 787 22.82 -8.46 -7.17
N SER A 788 21.84 -8.40 -6.27
CA SER A 788 20.66 -7.56 -6.45
C SER A 788 20.96 -6.07 -6.42
N ASP A 789 21.89 -5.63 -5.58
CA ASP A 789 22.38 -4.24 -5.54
C ASP A 789 23.03 -3.87 -6.87
N LEU A 790 23.86 -4.75 -7.43
CA LEU A 790 24.49 -4.54 -8.75
C LEU A 790 23.44 -4.43 -9.87
N ILE A 791 22.38 -5.25 -9.84
CA ILE A 791 21.28 -5.16 -10.80
C ILE A 791 20.56 -3.82 -10.66
N THR A 792 20.26 -3.38 -9.43
CA THR A 792 19.62 -2.09 -9.18
C THR A 792 20.49 -0.93 -9.64
N ILE A 793 21.76 -0.89 -9.26
CA ILE A 793 22.70 0.16 -9.67
C ILE A 793 22.82 0.21 -11.19
N GLY A 794 23.02 -0.95 -11.85
CA GLY A 794 23.08 -1.03 -13.30
C GLY A 794 21.81 -0.53 -13.98
N THR A 795 20.64 -0.88 -13.44
CA THR A 795 19.34 -0.42 -13.96
C THR A 795 19.17 1.09 -13.78
N LEU A 796 19.54 1.64 -12.61
CA LEU A 796 19.47 3.08 -12.35
C LEU A 796 20.39 3.88 -13.28
N VAL A 797 21.60 3.39 -13.57
CA VAL A 797 22.50 4.02 -14.56
C VAL A 797 21.86 4.06 -15.95
N ILE A 798 21.22 2.96 -16.37
CA ILE A 798 20.50 2.91 -17.66
C ILE A 798 19.32 3.89 -17.67
N VAL A 799 18.52 3.92 -16.59
CA VAL A 799 17.38 4.83 -16.42
C VAL A 799 17.84 6.29 -16.53
N VAL A 800 18.90 6.67 -15.81
CA VAL A 800 19.46 8.03 -15.82
C VAL A 800 20.01 8.38 -17.20
N GLY A 801 20.79 7.49 -17.83
CA GLY A 801 21.28 7.68 -19.19
C GLY A 801 20.14 7.82 -20.21
N PHE A 802 18.99 7.17 -19.95
CA PHE A 802 17.81 7.27 -20.78
C PHE A 802 17.00 8.56 -20.60
N LEU A 803 17.12 9.21 -19.44
CA LEU A 803 16.49 10.50 -19.16
C LEU A 803 17.34 11.69 -19.63
N ILE A 804 18.67 11.63 -19.44
CA ILE A 804 19.60 12.75 -19.66
C ILE A 804 20.08 12.86 -21.11
N LEU A 805 20.41 11.76 -21.78
CA LEU A 805 21.05 11.83 -23.09
C LEU A 805 20.08 12.41 -24.15
N PRO A 806 20.45 13.51 -24.85
CA PRO A 806 19.64 14.07 -25.91
C PRO A 806 19.52 13.08 -27.07
N LEU A 807 18.32 13.00 -27.65
CA LEU A 807 18.08 12.19 -28.84
C LEU A 807 18.97 12.73 -29.96
N ARG A 808 19.98 11.96 -30.41
CA ARG A 808 20.59 12.24 -31.70
C ARG A 808 19.48 12.15 -32.75
N PRO A 809 19.21 13.21 -33.54
CA PRO A 809 18.24 13.12 -34.62
C PRO A 809 18.66 11.97 -35.52
N ARG A 810 17.74 11.03 -35.77
CA ARG A 810 17.91 10.08 -36.87
C ARG A 810 18.05 10.94 -38.12
N ARG A 811 19.26 11.02 -38.71
CA ARG A 811 19.44 11.56 -40.06
C ARG A 811 18.48 10.79 -40.95
N HIS A 812 17.42 11.45 -41.42
CA HIS A 812 16.69 10.96 -42.57
C HIS A 812 17.73 10.81 -43.68
N ARG A 813 18.04 9.57 -44.07
CA ARG A 813 18.67 9.33 -45.36
C ARG A 813 17.61 9.72 -46.38
N THR A 814 17.75 10.91 -46.96
CA THR A 814 17.13 11.22 -48.25
C THR A 814 17.59 10.13 -49.23
N PRO A 815 16.67 9.49 -49.98
CA PRO A 815 17.09 8.65 -51.09
C PRO A 815 17.84 9.55 -52.07
N ALA A 816 19.05 9.18 -52.42
CA ALA A 816 19.76 9.80 -53.53
C ALA A 816 18.97 9.45 -54.80
N VAL A 817 18.29 10.43 -55.38
CA VAL A 817 17.82 10.35 -56.76
C VAL A 817 19.08 10.40 -57.62
N GLY A 818 19.43 9.26 -58.22
CA GLY A 818 20.48 9.22 -59.24
C GLY A 818 20.04 10.01 -60.45
N MET A 819 20.78 11.06 -60.80
CA MET A 819 20.82 11.56 -62.17
C MET A 819 21.70 10.60 -62.96
N GLU A 820 21.10 9.82 -63.86
CA GLU A 820 21.81 9.30 -65.03
C GLU A 820 21.91 10.44 -66.05
N GLN A 821 23.13 10.67 -66.54
CA GLN A 821 23.45 11.39 -67.77
C GLN A 821 23.41 10.42 -68.94
#